data_AF-A0A316P7K8-F1
#
_entry.id   AF-A0A316P7K8-F1
#
_cell.length_a   1.000
_cell.length_b   1.000
_cell.length_c   1.000
_cell.angle_alpha   90.00
_cell.angle_beta   90.00
_cell.angle_gamma   90.00
#
_symmetry.space_group_name_H-M   'P 1'
#
loop_
_entity.id
_entity.type
_entity.pdbx_description
1 polymer ?
#
loop_
_entity_poly.entity_id
_entity_poly.type
_entity_poly.pdbx_seq_one_letter_code
_entity_poly.pdbx_strand_id
1 'polypeptide(L)'
;MKTILGWDLGPSSIGWALINTENEKPEKIIKAGSRIIPMDAKEMSDYESGKLQSAASLRTGFRGMRRLYERASLRRERLLRVLNILGFLPCHYKNQIDFETHPGKFKDNSEPLLPYKRNENGKSEFVFQSSFLEMLEDFKKDNPEALVDDKLIPYDWTIYYCRKKALYAEISRGELAWILLNANSKRGYYQLDEESDERVNEKKEYCRTKVINVEKQDEDRKQKGYYFYEITYENGLVQKRKCKMQPWRVGDEVDLIVTTPLDDRGKPKVDEDGNIVRRLSSPKEDDWGLVMKKTQAGIDASGGTVGEYIYGNLVKNPSEKVKGGFVKTIERHYYKDEIRKILESQKRFIPELNDAELYMKCVKELYRNNEAHVNELSHKNIVDFLINDVIYYQRPLKSKKSCIADCPYESYNYVDSETGEVKKRPLKVMPKSHPLFQEFRLWQFIHNLRITENERTVDNHVVLDYDVTVQELGTPEQVCDLYDKLSSISTIKESAVLKALCLNPKKYKWNFGSTEFPGLKTHHSFVTKIEKLENAKKLSSDEEEKLWHILYSVSDRDELEKALKHFAEKCGYDKDKFYELFKSVPQMRGDYASYSKKAVKRLLSLMRTGRYWSADEIDKVTRARIEKHIAENTVLEDCFGEYGKIEDFQYLRLSEACYVVYGRHSENADNSIWESPEDIDKYIAGEFRKNSMRNPVVEKVVGETLKVVRDIWKTYGKPAEIHVEMARSLKEPNDKREEMTKKIAENRKKNLELRQKLQELKENGKADNVNPNSSMHMLKYKLWEEQNKQSPYTRKSISIAKLFTSEYEIDHIIPQKRYFDDSFTNKVVCESAVNKDKGARLSYEYLLAEGGKEISLGNGEKVTLKTAEEFETFVENNYSSQEKARKRKNLMRTDVPASFNASQLNNTRYIARKTAEILSHIVREEDDQGSRSKNIIMTNGSITDRLKKDWGLKQTWNDMMRPRFERLNDISQSNDYGEVK
;
A
#
# COMPACT_ATOMS: atom_id res chain seq x y z
N MET A 1 -3.19 19.59 -50.85
CA MET A 1 -2.64 20.26 -49.67
C MET A 1 -2.99 19.44 -48.45
N LYS A 2 -2.00 18.97 -47.70
CA LYS A 2 -2.21 18.18 -46.46
C LYS A 2 -1.91 19.09 -45.27
N THR A 3 -2.80 19.12 -44.28
CA THR A 3 -2.59 19.91 -43.06
C THR A 3 -2.07 19.02 -41.93
N ILE A 4 -0.97 19.43 -41.30
CA ILE A 4 -0.36 18.76 -40.14
C ILE A 4 -0.63 19.59 -38.90
N LEU A 5 -1.13 18.94 -37.85
CA LEU A 5 -1.37 19.56 -36.55
C LEU A 5 -0.37 19.05 -35.50
N GLY A 6 0.56 19.91 -35.10
CA GLY A 6 1.56 19.61 -34.08
C GLY A 6 1.13 20.03 -32.67
N TRP A 7 1.47 19.21 -31.67
CA TRP A 7 1.17 19.43 -30.25
C TRP A 7 2.40 19.33 -29.35
N ASP A 8 2.55 20.32 -28.48
CA ASP A 8 3.44 20.30 -27.31
C ASP A 8 2.59 20.31 -26.03
N LEU A 9 2.47 19.14 -25.40
CA LEU A 9 1.55 18.90 -24.29
C LEU A 9 2.27 18.97 -22.95
N GLY A 10 2.20 20.13 -22.32
CA GLY A 10 2.62 20.34 -20.94
C GLY A 10 1.51 20.05 -19.93
N PRO A 11 1.85 19.93 -18.64
CA PRO A 11 0.85 19.79 -17.58
C PRO A 11 0.04 21.08 -17.33
N SER A 12 0.62 22.25 -17.61
CA SER A 12 0.03 23.58 -17.39
C SER A 12 -0.22 24.36 -18.68
N SER A 13 0.29 23.90 -19.81
CA SER A 13 0.17 24.54 -21.12
C SER A 13 0.00 23.51 -22.22
N ILE A 14 -0.76 23.89 -23.24
CA ILE A 14 -0.96 23.11 -24.45
C ILE A 14 -0.54 24.01 -25.62
N GLY A 15 0.64 23.77 -26.18
CA GLY A 15 1.10 24.41 -27.40
C GLY A 15 0.60 23.66 -28.63
N TRP A 16 0.18 24.38 -29.66
CA TRP A 16 -0.24 23.79 -30.93
C TRP A 16 0.16 24.64 -32.14
N ALA A 17 0.40 23.97 -33.26
CA ALA A 17 0.67 24.61 -34.54
C ALA A 17 0.03 23.83 -35.69
N LEU A 18 -0.66 24.52 -36.58
CA LEU A 18 -1.25 23.99 -37.81
C LEU A 18 -0.41 24.44 -39.00
N ILE A 19 0.08 23.48 -39.78
CA ILE A 19 1.04 23.68 -40.87
C ILE A 19 0.46 23.08 -42.16
N ASN A 20 0.63 23.78 -43.28
CA ASN A 20 0.34 23.23 -44.60
C ASN A 20 1.58 22.54 -45.19
N THR A 21 1.38 21.44 -45.90
CA THR A 21 2.42 20.79 -46.69
C THR A 21 2.08 20.73 -48.16
N GLU A 22 3.12 20.92 -48.97
CA GLU A 22 3.14 20.77 -50.42
C GLU A 22 4.23 19.75 -50.79
N ASN A 23 3.87 18.71 -51.55
CA ASN A 23 4.77 17.59 -51.87
C ASN A 23 5.49 17.00 -50.64
N GLU A 24 4.75 16.83 -49.54
CA GLU A 24 5.24 16.30 -48.25
C GLU A 24 6.29 17.17 -47.55
N LYS A 25 6.54 18.39 -48.03
CA LYS A 25 7.41 19.37 -47.36
C LYS A 25 6.58 20.43 -46.65
N PRO A 26 6.98 20.85 -45.43
CA PRO A 26 6.34 21.96 -44.74
C PRO A 26 6.53 23.26 -45.52
N GLU A 27 5.43 23.89 -45.89
CA GLU A 27 5.41 25.09 -46.73
C GLU A 27 5.14 26.33 -45.87
N LYS A 28 4.05 26.31 -45.09
CA LYS A 28 3.57 27.49 -44.37
C LYS A 28 2.90 27.13 -43.04
N ILE A 29 3.17 27.93 -42.00
CA ILE A 29 2.43 27.91 -40.74
C ILE A 29 1.09 28.64 -40.96
N ILE A 30 -0.02 27.93 -40.87
CA ILE A 30 -1.38 28.49 -41.00
C ILE A 30 -1.74 29.26 -39.73
N LYS A 31 -1.56 28.62 -38.57
CA LYS A 31 -1.85 29.20 -37.26
C LYS A 31 -1.06 28.48 -36.19
N ALA A 32 -0.71 29.19 -35.12
CA ALA A 32 -0.17 28.59 -33.90
C ALA A 32 -0.79 29.27 -32.68
N GLY A 33 -0.80 28.56 -31.55
CA GLY A 33 -1.35 29.07 -30.31
C GLY A 33 -0.88 28.31 -29.09
N SER A 34 -1.16 28.87 -27.92
CA SER A 34 -0.94 28.21 -26.64
C SER A 34 -2.17 28.38 -25.76
N ARG A 35 -2.68 27.26 -25.24
CA ARG A 35 -3.77 27.24 -24.27
C ARG A 35 -3.17 27.04 -22.89
N ILE A 36 -3.22 28.08 -22.07
CA ILE A 36 -2.78 28.02 -20.67
C ILE A 36 -3.91 27.45 -19.82
N ILE A 37 -3.59 26.43 -19.03
CA ILE A 37 -4.52 25.82 -18.10
C ILE A 37 -4.28 26.46 -16.73
N PRO A 38 -5.19 27.30 -16.22
CA PRO A 38 -5.00 27.94 -14.93
C PRO A 38 -4.95 26.87 -13.84
N MET A 39 -3.87 26.92 -13.04
CA MET A 39 -3.67 26.15 -11.82
C MET A 39 -3.48 27.16 -10.69
N ASP A 40 -4.06 26.89 -9.51
CA ASP A 40 -3.83 27.73 -8.34
C ASP A 40 -2.33 27.71 -7.96
N ALA A 41 -1.80 28.80 -7.40
CA ALA A 41 -0.40 28.90 -7.00
C ALA A 41 0.00 27.80 -6.02
N LYS A 42 -0.95 27.41 -5.14
CA LYS A 42 -0.79 26.27 -4.23
C LYS A 42 -0.78 24.93 -4.96
N GLU A 43 -1.63 24.73 -5.96
CA GLU A 43 -1.64 23.52 -6.80
C GLU A 43 -0.36 23.39 -7.63
N MET A 44 0.17 24.50 -8.17
CA MET A 44 1.47 24.52 -8.86
C MET A 44 2.62 24.20 -7.91
N SER A 45 2.66 24.80 -6.72
CA SER A 45 3.68 24.50 -5.71
C SER A 45 3.61 23.04 -5.23
N ASP A 46 2.41 22.50 -5.00
CA ASP A 46 2.18 21.09 -4.65
C ASP A 46 2.50 20.13 -5.82
N TYR A 47 2.35 20.58 -7.06
CA TYR A 47 2.74 19.86 -8.28
C TYR A 47 4.25 19.82 -8.48
N GLU A 48 4.91 20.96 -8.32
CA GLU A 48 6.37 21.12 -8.42
C GLU A 48 7.09 20.37 -7.29
N SER A 49 6.50 20.38 -6.09
CA SER A 49 6.92 19.61 -4.91
C SER A 49 6.39 18.18 -4.89
N GLY A 50 5.69 17.72 -5.95
CA GLY A 50 5.19 16.35 -6.15
C GLY A 50 4.36 15.78 -4.99
N LYS A 51 3.91 16.67 -4.11
CA LYS A 51 3.04 16.44 -2.97
C LYS A 51 1.58 16.54 -3.34
N LEU A 52 1.23 16.51 -4.63
CA LEU A 52 -0.11 16.76 -5.14
C LEU A 52 -1.12 15.77 -4.54
N GLN A 53 -1.55 16.06 -3.32
CA GLN A 53 -2.73 15.53 -2.70
C GLN A 53 -3.84 16.18 -3.48
N SER A 54 -4.46 15.41 -4.36
CA SER A 54 -5.59 15.90 -5.13
C SER A 54 -6.61 16.52 -4.15
N ALA A 55 -7.31 17.58 -4.57
CA ALA A 55 -8.43 18.12 -3.80
C ALA A 55 -9.44 17.01 -3.42
N ALA A 56 -9.52 15.95 -4.23
CA ALA A 56 -10.29 14.74 -3.96
C ALA A 56 -9.76 13.92 -2.75
N SER A 57 -8.45 13.86 -2.53
CA SER A 57 -7.82 13.22 -1.35
C SER A 57 -8.19 13.95 -0.06
N LEU A 58 -8.00 15.28 -0.02
CA LEU A 58 -8.39 16.11 1.13
C LEU A 58 -9.91 16.00 1.41
N ARG A 59 -10.74 16.11 0.36
CA ARG A 59 -12.19 15.89 0.46
C ARG A 59 -12.53 14.50 1.00
N THR A 60 -11.77 13.48 0.60
CA THR A 60 -11.94 12.11 1.09
C THR A 60 -11.58 11.98 2.57
N GLY A 61 -10.50 12.63 3.03
CA GLY A 61 -10.14 12.73 4.44
C GLY A 61 -11.23 13.38 5.28
N PHE A 62 -11.69 14.58 4.90
CA PHE A 62 -12.80 15.26 5.58
C PHE A 62 -14.11 14.45 5.57
N ARG A 63 -14.42 13.79 4.45
CA ARG A 63 -15.57 12.88 4.35
C ARG A 63 -15.43 11.68 5.27
N GLY A 64 -14.22 11.15 5.42
CA GLY A 64 -13.89 10.08 6.37
C GLY A 64 -14.20 10.50 7.81
N MET A 65 -13.69 11.65 8.23
CA MET A 65 -13.93 12.21 9.56
C MET A 65 -15.44 12.44 9.83
N ARG A 66 -16.16 13.10 8.92
CA ARG A 66 -17.62 13.31 9.07
C ARG A 66 -18.38 12.00 9.24
N ARG A 67 -18.04 10.97 8.44
CA ARG A 67 -18.65 9.64 8.59
C ARG A 67 -18.34 8.99 9.94
N LEU A 68 -17.15 9.20 10.50
CA LEU A 68 -16.80 8.66 11.82
C LEU A 68 -17.65 9.32 12.92
N TYR A 69 -17.78 10.65 12.89
CA TYR A 69 -18.64 11.40 13.81
C TYR A 69 -20.11 10.99 13.69
N GLU A 70 -20.65 10.98 12.47
CA GLU A 70 -22.05 10.58 12.21
C GLU A 70 -22.32 9.15 12.69
N ARG A 71 -21.39 8.21 12.44
CA ARG A 71 -21.53 6.82 12.91
C ARG A 71 -21.44 6.70 14.43
N ALA A 72 -20.64 7.53 15.09
CA ALA A 72 -20.59 7.59 16.54
C ALA A 72 -21.93 8.11 17.10
N SER A 73 -22.47 9.19 16.54
CA SER A 73 -23.79 9.73 16.92
C SER A 73 -24.90 8.72 16.71
N LEU A 74 -25.01 8.13 15.52
CA LEU A 74 -26.06 7.14 15.21
C LEU A 74 -26.00 5.91 16.12
N ARG A 75 -24.80 5.42 16.47
CA ARG A 75 -24.69 4.30 17.42
C ARG A 75 -25.13 4.71 18.82
N ARG A 76 -24.78 5.92 19.26
CA ARG A 76 -25.20 6.44 20.56
C ARG A 76 -26.72 6.63 20.60
N GLU A 77 -27.30 7.24 19.58
CA GLU A 77 -28.76 7.40 19.41
C GLU A 77 -29.47 6.04 19.49
N ARG A 78 -28.96 5.01 18.79
CA ARG A 78 -29.48 3.64 18.88
C ARG A 78 -29.41 3.08 20.30
N LEU A 79 -28.28 3.26 20.99
CA LEU A 79 -28.14 2.81 22.39
C LEU A 79 -29.11 3.54 23.32
N LEU A 80 -29.29 4.86 23.17
CA LEU A 80 -30.22 5.65 23.99
C LEU A 80 -31.67 5.21 23.81
N ARG A 81 -32.10 4.88 22.58
CA ARG A 81 -33.44 4.33 22.31
C ARG A 81 -33.66 3.00 23.03
N VAL A 82 -32.67 2.10 22.98
CA VAL A 82 -32.74 0.81 23.68
C VAL A 82 -32.76 1.01 25.20
N LEU A 83 -31.90 1.88 25.75
CA LEU A 83 -31.88 2.18 27.19
C LEU A 83 -33.17 2.84 27.68
N ASN A 84 -33.86 3.62 26.84
CA ASN A 84 -35.16 4.19 27.18
C ASN A 84 -36.26 3.14 27.28
N ILE A 85 -36.29 2.15 26.37
CA ILE A 85 -37.24 1.02 26.42
C ILE A 85 -36.97 0.15 27.66
N LEU A 86 -35.69 -0.06 27.99
CA LEU A 86 -35.26 -0.75 29.22
C LEU A 86 -35.55 0.03 30.51
N GLY A 87 -35.85 1.33 30.42
CA GLY A 87 -36.07 2.18 31.60
C GLY A 87 -34.79 2.48 32.38
N PHE A 88 -33.61 2.39 31.77
CA PHE A 88 -32.32 2.52 32.47
C PHE A 88 -31.80 3.96 32.55
N LEU A 89 -32.40 4.90 31.80
CA LEU A 89 -31.95 6.29 31.78
C LEU A 89 -32.48 7.08 32.98
N PRO A 90 -31.61 7.79 33.73
CA PRO A 90 -32.04 8.74 34.75
C PRO A 90 -32.95 9.85 34.19
N CYS A 91 -33.92 10.33 34.98
CA CYS A 91 -34.93 11.30 34.52
C CYS A 91 -34.32 12.61 33.98
N HIS A 92 -33.30 13.18 34.65
CA HIS A 92 -32.64 14.41 34.22
C HIS A 92 -31.98 14.28 32.84
N TYR A 93 -31.49 13.08 32.53
CA TYR A 93 -30.83 12.77 31.27
C TYR A 93 -31.85 12.44 30.17
N LYS A 94 -32.85 11.63 30.50
CA LYS A 94 -33.96 11.25 29.61
C LYS A 94 -34.70 12.48 29.07
N ASN A 95 -34.97 13.47 29.91
CA ASN A 95 -35.71 14.68 29.53
C ASN A 95 -35.00 15.57 28.49
N GLN A 96 -33.68 15.41 28.37
CA GLN A 96 -32.84 16.13 27.40
C GLN A 96 -32.74 15.41 26.05
N ILE A 97 -33.34 14.23 25.92
CA ILE A 97 -33.36 13.44 24.70
C ILE A 97 -34.76 13.52 24.09
N ASP A 98 -34.81 13.69 22.78
CA ASP A 98 -36.04 13.56 22.00
C ASP A 98 -36.26 12.09 21.62
N PHE A 99 -37.41 11.54 22.02
CA PHE A 99 -37.84 10.19 21.67
C PHE A 99 -39.05 10.18 20.72
N GLU A 100 -39.63 11.35 20.42
CA GLU A 100 -40.86 11.49 19.66
C GLU A 100 -40.55 11.88 18.20
N THR A 101 -39.91 13.03 17.98
CA THR A 101 -39.71 13.56 16.63
C THR A 101 -38.39 13.08 16.01
N HIS A 102 -37.32 13.04 16.81
CA HIS A 102 -36.00 12.58 16.40
C HIS A 102 -35.43 11.57 17.41
N PRO A 103 -35.88 10.30 17.38
CA PRO A 103 -35.61 9.34 18.42
C PRO A 103 -34.11 9.16 18.74
N GLY A 104 -33.74 9.43 19.99
CA GLY A 104 -32.39 9.25 20.52
C GLY A 104 -31.45 10.46 20.34
N LYS A 105 -31.90 11.56 19.72
CA LYS A 105 -31.11 12.80 19.60
C LYS A 105 -31.29 13.69 20.82
N PHE A 106 -30.24 14.42 21.17
CA PHE A 106 -30.36 15.43 22.23
C PHE A 106 -31.07 16.69 21.74
N LYS A 107 -31.83 17.31 22.63
CA LYS A 107 -32.46 18.61 22.43
C LYS A 107 -31.37 19.70 22.34
N ASP A 108 -31.57 20.66 21.44
CA ASP A 108 -30.69 21.82 21.22
C ASP A 108 -29.22 21.50 20.92
N ASN A 109 -28.92 20.28 20.45
CA ASN A 109 -27.55 19.76 20.27
C ASN A 109 -26.67 19.83 21.53
N SER A 110 -27.27 19.95 22.72
CA SER A 110 -26.53 19.85 23.98
C SER A 110 -26.19 18.38 24.26
N GLU A 111 -24.92 18.04 24.45
CA GLU A 111 -24.52 16.67 24.83
C GLU A 111 -24.26 16.63 26.34
N PRO A 112 -25.30 16.47 27.18
CA PRO A 112 -25.11 16.41 28.63
C PRO A 112 -24.31 15.17 29.03
N LEU A 113 -23.61 15.29 30.15
CA LEU A 113 -22.97 14.14 30.79
C LEU A 113 -24.00 13.45 31.69
N LEU A 114 -24.32 12.18 31.40
CA LEU A 114 -25.20 11.36 32.24
C LEU A 114 -24.92 11.43 33.75
N PRO A 115 -23.66 11.37 34.23
CA PRO A 115 -23.38 11.40 35.66
C PRO A 115 -23.61 12.75 36.35
N TYR A 116 -23.89 13.85 35.62
CA TYR A 116 -24.07 15.17 36.22
C TYR A 116 -25.48 15.71 35.95
N LYS A 117 -26.17 16.14 37.01
CA LYS A 117 -27.45 16.89 36.93
C LYS A 117 -27.22 18.34 37.33
N ARG A 118 -28.01 19.29 36.81
CA ARG A 118 -28.00 20.67 37.31
C ARG A 118 -28.93 20.78 38.51
N ASN A 119 -28.45 21.35 39.61
CA ASN A 119 -29.28 21.68 40.77
C ASN A 119 -30.04 23.00 40.55
N GLU A 120 -30.89 23.36 41.52
CA GLU A 120 -31.71 24.59 41.50
C GLU A 120 -30.89 25.88 41.35
N ASN A 121 -29.62 25.85 41.76
CA ASN A 121 -28.66 26.96 41.65
C ASN A 121 -27.82 26.91 40.35
N GLY A 122 -28.13 26.01 39.41
CA GLY A 122 -27.43 25.85 38.14
C GLY A 122 -26.04 25.19 38.23
N LYS A 123 -25.61 24.72 39.41
CA LYS A 123 -24.35 23.98 39.57
C LYS A 123 -24.52 22.50 39.22
N SER A 124 -23.47 21.90 38.66
CA SER A 124 -23.42 20.47 38.34
C SER A 124 -23.24 19.63 39.61
N GLU A 125 -24.15 18.70 39.85
CA GLU A 125 -24.14 17.74 40.95
C GLU A 125 -23.96 16.32 40.40
N PHE A 126 -23.08 15.55 41.01
CA PHE A 126 -22.80 14.16 40.61
C PHE A 126 -23.92 13.23 41.11
N VAL A 127 -24.46 12.42 40.21
CA VAL A 127 -25.67 11.60 40.45
C VAL A 127 -25.34 10.30 41.20
N PHE A 128 -24.15 9.72 40.99
CA PHE A 128 -23.76 8.41 41.53
C PHE A 128 -22.95 8.53 42.82
N GLN A 129 -23.36 9.42 43.72
CA GLN A 129 -22.61 9.76 44.93
C GLN A 129 -22.40 8.55 45.87
N SER A 130 -23.35 7.62 45.93
CA SER A 130 -23.24 6.38 46.72
C SER A 130 -22.04 5.54 46.28
N SER A 131 -21.94 5.25 44.98
CA SER A 131 -20.82 4.49 44.41
C SER A 131 -19.49 5.24 44.50
N PHE A 132 -19.51 6.58 44.51
CA PHE A 132 -18.29 7.35 44.78
C PHE A 132 -17.84 7.21 46.23
N LEU A 133 -18.76 7.21 47.21
CA LEU A 133 -18.42 6.99 48.61
C LEU A 133 -17.88 5.58 48.87
N GLU A 134 -18.51 4.56 48.29
CA GLU A 134 -18.00 3.17 48.35
C GLU A 134 -16.61 3.05 47.71
N MET A 135 -16.37 3.73 46.58
CA MET A 135 -15.05 3.80 45.97
C MET A 135 -14.03 4.45 46.92
N LEU A 136 -14.39 5.54 47.61
CA LEU A 136 -13.49 6.18 48.58
C LEU A 136 -13.14 5.25 49.76
N GLU A 137 -14.04 4.35 50.17
CA GLU A 137 -13.74 3.34 51.18
C GLU A 137 -12.70 2.31 50.70
N ASP A 138 -12.78 1.87 49.45
CA ASP A 138 -11.75 1.04 48.80
C ASP A 138 -10.38 1.78 48.82
N PHE A 139 -10.35 3.08 48.48
CA PHE A 139 -9.13 3.89 48.53
C PHE A 139 -8.58 4.04 49.95
N LYS A 140 -9.44 4.23 50.97
CA LYS A 140 -9.01 4.29 52.37
C LYS A 140 -8.35 3.00 52.84
N LYS A 141 -8.80 1.86 52.35
CA LYS A 141 -8.29 0.55 52.74
C LYS A 141 -6.95 0.23 52.07
N ASP A 142 -6.85 0.49 50.78
CA ASP A 142 -5.73 0.00 49.95
C ASP A 142 -4.66 1.08 49.69
N ASN A 143 -4.97 2.36 49.85
CA ASN A 143 -4.01 3.47 49.70
C ASN A 143 -4.40 4.72 50.54
N PRO A 144 -4.22 4.66 51.88
CA PRO A 144 -4.64 5.74 52.78
C PRO A 144 -3.94 7.09 52.49
N GLU A 145 -2.68 7.05 52.04
CA GLU A 145 -1.85 8.23 51.77
C GLU A 145 -2.38 9.09 50.61
N ALA A 146 -3.12 8.48 49.68
CA ALA A 146 -3.75 9.18 48.57
C ALA A 146 -4.83 10.19 48.98
N LEU A 147 -5.30 10.11 50.25
CA LEU A 147 -6.40 10.91 50.80
C LEU A 147 -5.92 11.99 51.79
N VAL A 148 -4.61 12.12 52.05
CA VAL A 148 -4.04 12.92 53.15
C VAL A 148 -3.55 14.31 52.72
N ASP A 149 -3.24 14.51 51.44
CA ASP A 149 -2.93 15.82 50.85
C ASP A 149 -4.14 16.33 50.03
N ASP A 150 -4.23 17.63 49.73
CA ASP A 150 -5.24 18.33 48.88
C ASP A 150 -5.45 17.76 47.44
N LYS A 151 -5.06 16.51 47.16
CA LYS A 151 -5.31 15.76 45.94
C LYS A 151 -6.77 15.27 45.89
N LEU A 152 -7.62 16.06 45.25
CA LEU A 152 -9.01 15.69 44.98
C LEU A 152 -9.09 14.48 44.03
N ILE A 153 -9.71 13.37 44.46
CA ILE A 153 -10.01 12.23 43.58
C ILE A 153 -11.14 12.61 42.60
N PRO A 154 -10.96 12.47 41.27
CA PRO A 154 -12.00 12.82 40.31
C PRO A 154 -13.24 11.90 40.38
N TYR A 155 -14.44 12.47 40.35
CA TYR A 155 -15.71 11.73 40.27
C TYR A 155 -15.80 10.81 39.04
N ASP A 156 -15.16 11.17 37.94
CA ASP A 156 -15.18 10.36 36.71
C ASP A 156 -14.52 8.98 36.88
N TRP A 157 -13.72 8.77 37.93
CA TRP A 157 -13.10 7.48 38.22
C TRP A 157 -14.10 6.44 38.72
N THR A 158 -15.24 6.88 39.27
CA THR A 158 -16.32 6.00 39.74
C THR A 158 -16.80 5.05 38.66
N ILE A 159 -16.68 5.40 37.38
CA ILE A 159 -17.07 4.49 36.30
C ILE A 159 -16.25 3.20 36.26
N TYR A 160 -14.96 3.27 36.60
CA TYR A 160 -14.09 2.10 36.63
C TYR A 160 -14.37 1.23 37.86
N TYR A 161 -14.71 1.88 38.98
CA TYR A 161 -15.24 1.19 40.15
C TYR A 161 -16.55 0.47 39.84
N CYS A 162 -17.53 1.15 39.24
CA CYS A 162 -18.80 0.54 38.84
C CYS A 162 -18.61 -0.66 37.90
N ARG A 163 -17.62 -0.61 36.98
CA ARG A 163 -17.28 -1.74 36.10
C ARG A 163 -16.76 -2.95 36.87
N LYS A 164 -15.92 -2.74 37.90
CA LYS A 164 -15.49 -3.81 38.82
C LYS A 164 -16.68 -4.33 39.63
N LYS A 165 -17.45 -3.43 40.27
CA LYS A 165 -18.60 -3.78 41.12
C LYS A 165 -19.64 -4.60 40.36
N ALA A 166 -19.95 -4.23 39.12
CA ALA A 166 -20.95 -4.89 38.28
C ALA A 166 -20.63 -6.35 37.90
N LEU A 167 -19.41 -6.85 38.16
CA LEU A 167 -19.09 -8.25 37.94
C LEU A 167 -19.57 -9.15 39.08
N TYR A 168 -19.64 -8.61 40.31
CA TYR A 168 -19.82 -9.39 41.53
C TYR A 168 -21.02 -8.94 42.38
N ALA A 169 -21.46 -7.69 42.26
CA ALA A 169 -22.52 -7.09 43.05
C ALA A 169 -23.55 -6.36 42.17
N GLU A 170 -24.72 -6.10 42.74
CA GLU A 170 -25.76 -5.32 42.08
C GLU A 170 -25.30 -3.87 41.86
N ILE A 171 -25.58 -3.34 40.67
CA ILE A 171 -25.47 -1.91 40.35
C ILE A 171 -26.82 -1.37 39.92
N SER A 172 -27.02 -0.07 40.10
CA SER A 172 -28.26 0.58 39.67
C SER A 172 -28.40 0.59 38.14
N ARG A 173 -29.64 0.65 37.67
CA ARG A 173 -29.97 0.76 36.23
C ARG A 173 -29.26 1.95 35.57
N GLY A 174 -29.16 3.07 36.28
CA GLY A 174 -28.46 4.27 35.82
C GLY A 174 -26.95 4.09 35.69
N GLU A 175 -26.32 3.35 36.61
CA GLU A 175 -24.88 3.02 36.53
C GLU A 175 -24.61 2.08 35.36
N LEU A 176 -25.49 1.09 35.12
CA LEU A 176 -25.35 0.19 33.97
C LEU A 176 -25.48 0.97 32.65
N ALA A 177 -26.43 1.91 32.56
CA ALA A 177 -26.54 2.82 31.41
C ALA A 177 -25.26 3.64 31.21
N TRP A 178 -24.64 4.12 32.29
CA TRP A 178 -23.38 4.86 32.23
C TRP A 178 -22.22 4.01 31.70
N ILE A 179 -22.11 2.76 32.15
CA ILE A 179 -21.11 1.79 31.67
C ILE A 179 -21.29 1.52 30.17
N LEU A 180 -22.51 1.26 29.72
CA LEU A 180 -22.80 0.95 28.31
C LEU A 180 -22.54 2.15 27.38
N LEU A 181 -22.86 3.38 27.81
CA LEU A 181 -22.54 4.59 27.06
C LEU A 181 -21.03 4.87 26.99
N ASN A 182 -20.29 4.53 28.05
CA ASN A 182 -18.84 4.61 28.03
C ASN A 182 -18.24 3.59 27.05
N ALA A 183 -18.73 2.35 27.04
CA ALA A 183 -18.31 1.33 26.08
C ALA A 183 -18.63 1.73 24.63
N ASN A 184 -19.76 2.40 24.38
CA ASN A 184 -20.12 2.92 23.06
C ASN A 184 -19.09 3.94 22.53
N SER A 185 -18.54 4.76 23.44
CA SER A 185 -17.55 5.79 23.15
C SER A 185 -16.12 5.24 23.07
N LYS A 186 -15.75 4.34 23.99
CA LYS A 186 -14.41 3.74 24.13
C LYS A 186 -14.45 2.24 23.84
N ARG A 187 -14.48 1.88 22.55
CA ARG A 187 -14.77 0.51 22.07
C ARG A 187 -13.57 -0.28 21.53
N GLY A 188 -12.35 0.19 21.74
CA GLY A 188 -11.11 -0.44 21.26
C GLY A 188 -10.91 -0.46 19.74
N TYR A 189 -9.71 -0.88 19.33
CA TYR A 189 -9.31 -1.07 17.94
C TYR A 189 -9.77 -2.43 17.43
N TYR A 190 -10.29 -2.51 16.21
CA TYR A 190 -10.63 -3.78 15.57
C TYR A 190 -9.71 -3.96 14.39
N GLN A 191 -8.73 -4.85 14.55
CA GLN A 191 -7.76 -5.18 13.52
C GLN A 191 -8.42 -6.11 12.50
N LEU A 192 -8.31 -5.78 11.21
CA LEU A 192 -8.63 -6.70 10.12
C LEU A 192 -7.34 -7.46 9.78
N ASP A 193 -7.40 -8.77 9.55
CA ASP A 193 -6.23 -9.63 9.32
C ASP A 193 -5.36 -9.18 8.13
N GLU A 194 -5.87 -8.35 7.21
CA GLU A 194 -5.05 -7.69 6.17
C GLU A 194 -3.91 -6.83 6.74
N GLU A 195 -4.01 -6.38 8.00
CA GLU A 195 -2.98 -5.59 8.71
C GLU A 195 -2.09 -6.43 9.63
N SER A 196 -2.37 -7.72 9.85
CA SER A 196 -1.51 -8.61 10.64
C SER A 196 -0.40 -9.20 9.78
N ASP A 197 0.40 -8.32 9.17
CA ASP A 197 1.70 -8.68 8.58
C ASP A 197 2.74 -8.88 9.72
N GLU A 198 2.36 -9.64 10.77
CA GLU A 198 3.33 -10.11 11.76
C GLU A 198 4.22 -11.12 11.08
N ARG A 199 5.33 -10.60 10.59
CA ARG A 199 6.48 -11.36 10.10
C ARG A 199 6.77 -12.49 11.09
N VAL A 200 6.63 -13.72 10.61
CA VAL A 200 6.80 -15.00 11.33
C VAL A 200 8.17 -15.15 12.03
N ASN A 201 9.12 -14.24 11.82
CA ASN A 201 10.52 -14.43 12.20
C ASN A 201 10.87 -13.93 13.61
N GLU A 202 10.06 -13.07 14.26
CA GLU A 202 10.39 -12.50 15.57
C GLU A 202 9.14 -12.28 16.43
N LYS A 203 9.15 -12.80 17.66
CA LYS A 203 8.11 -12.53 18.67
C LYS A 203 8.55 -11.34 19.51
N LYS A 204 7.77 -10.25 19.50
CA LYS A 204 8.00 -9.07 20.33
C LYS A 204 6.99 -9.02 21.47
N GLU A 205 7.49 -8.93 22.69
CA GLU A 205 6.73 -8.91 23.93
C GLU A 205 7.12 -7.67 24.73
N TYR A 206 6.19 -7.13 25.49
CA TYR A 206 6.48 -6.03 26.39
C TYR A 206 6.64 -6.55 27.82
N CYS A 207 7.59 -6.02 28.56
CA CYS A 207 7.79 -6.32 29.98
C CYS A 207 7.99 -5.03 30.79
N ARG A 208 7.25 -4.88 31.90
CA ARG A 208 7.53 -3.89 32.96
C ARG A 208 8.23 -4.63 34.09
N THR A 209 9.37 -4.13 34.56
CA THR A 209 10.16 -4.82 35.59
C THR A 209 10.92 -3.80 36.44
N LYS A 210 11.26 -4.18 37.67
CA LYS A 210 12.06 -3.36 38.57
C LYS A 210 13.54 -3.61 38.38
N VAL A 211 14.31 -2.54 38.48
CA VAL A 211 15.77 -2.58 38.47
C VAL A 211 16.26 -3.10 39.83
N ILE A 212 16.85 -4.30 39.89
CA ILE A 212 17.42 -4.87 41.13
C ILE A 212 18.88 -4.48 41.29
N ASN A 213 19.65 -4.49 40.22
CA ASN A 213 21.06 -4.17 40.27
C ASN A 213 21.47 -3.34 39.05
N VAL A 214 22.38 -2.40 39.28
CA VAL A 214 22.97 -1.58 38.23
C VAL A 214 24.47 -1.53 38.48
N GLU A 215 25.21 -2.40 37.81
CA GLU A 215 26.67 -2.45 37.92
C GLU A 215 27.30 -1.58 36.85
N LYS A 216 28.11 -0.61 37.30
CA LYS A 216 28.92 0.22 36.42
C LYS A 216 30.15 -0.59 36.00
N GLN A 217 30.19 -0.98 34.74
CA GLN A 217 31.36 -1.61 34.12
C GLN A 217 32.31 -0.55 33.54
N ASP A 218 33.36 -1.06 32.90
CA ASP A 218 34.42 -0.27 32.27
C ASP A 218 33.89 0.84 31.37
N GLU A 219 34.66 1.94 31.33
CA GLU A 219 34.46 3.02 30.38
C GLU A 219 34.57 2.47 28.95
N ASP A 220 33.64 2.87 28.08
CA ASP A 220 33.67 2.41 26.70
C ASP A 220 34.96 2.87 26.02
N ARG A 221 35.78 1.88 25.62
CA ARG A 221 37.07 2.08 24.92
C ARG A 221 36.96 2.97 23.68
N LYS A 222 35.76 3.16 23.11
CA LYS A 222 35.51 3.95 21.90
C LYS A 222 34.92 5.34 22.14
N GLN A 223 34.40 5.66 23.33
CA GLN A 223 33.74 6.95 23.60
C GLN A 223 33.95 7.38 25.06
N LYS A 224 34.90 8.30 25.28
CA LYS A 224 35.19 8.90 26.59
C LYS A 224 33.93 9.50 27.23
N GLY A 225 33.71 9.19 28.50
CA GLY A 225 32.56 9.65 29.29
C GLY A 225 31.27 8.82 29.14
N TYR A 226 31.29 7.68 28.44
CA TYR A 226 30.20 6.70 28.43
C TYR A 226 30.63 5.42 29.16
N TYR A 227 29.78 4.93 30.05
CA TYR A 227 30.00 3.69 30.78
C TYR A 227 29.01 2.62 30.32
N PHE A 228 29.44 1.36 30.32
CA PHE A 228 28.52 0.23 30.22
C PHE A 228 27.91 -0.01 31.59
N TYR A 229 26.59 -0.07 31.65
CA TYR A 229 25.85 -0.47 32.83
C TYR A 229 25.23 -1.83 32.56
N GLU A 230 25.55 -2.80 33.40
CA GLU A 230 24.86 -4.08 33.44
C GLU A 230 23.69 -3.96 34.41
N ILE A 231 22.49 -4.13 33.87
CA ILE A 231 21.25 -3.87 34.60
C ILE A 231 20.53 -5.20 34.74
N THR A 232 20.40 -5.64 35.98
CA THR A 232 19.68 -6.87 36.32
C THR A 232 18.28 -6.51 36.78
N TYR A 233 17.30 -7.13 36.15
CA TYR A 233 15.89 -6.92 36.42
C TYR A 233 15.30 -8.04 37.28
N GLU A 234 14.19 -7.74 37.95
CA GLU A 234 13.49 -8.67 38.85
C GLU A 234 13.05 -9.98 38.20
N ASN A 235 12.78 -9.97 36.90
CA ASN A 235 12.40 -11.15 36.13
C ASN A 235 13.60 -12.00 35.67
N GLY A 236 14.81 -11.75 36.19
CA GLY A 236 16.05 -12.44 35.83
C GLY A 236 16.64 -12.03 34.47
N LEU A 237 16.05 -11.04 33.79
CA LEU A 237 16.61 -10.50 32.56
C LEU A 237 17.78 -9.57 32.87
N VAL A 238 18.81 -9.63 32.03
CA VAL A 238 19.99 -8.75 32.13
C VAL A 238 20.08 -7.92 30.86
N GLN A 239 20.26 -6.61 31.01
CA GLN A 239 20.49 -5.70 29.89
C GLN A 239 21.81 -4.94 30.09
N LYS A 240 22.70 -5.07 29.11
CA LYS A 240 23.87 -4.21 29.00
C LYS A 240 23.51 -2.93 28.25
N ARG A 241 23.53 -1.78 28.94
CA ARG A 241 23.14 -0.48 28.40
C ARG A 241 24.31 0.50 28.44
N LYS A 242 24.57 1.19 27.34
CA LYS A 242 25.61 2.21 27.25
C LYS A 242 25.02 3.60 27.48
N CYS A 243 25.53 4.35 28.46
CA CYS A 243 25.08 5.72 28.75
C CYS A 243 26.13 6.53 29.54
N LYS A 244 26.03 7.87 29.53
CA LYS A 244 27.00 8.76 30.21
C LYS A 244 26.84 8.75 31.72
N MET A 245 25.60 8.69 32.17
CA MET A 245 25.20 8.63 33.56
C MET A 245 24.32 7.41 33.75
N GLN A 246 24.25 6.93 34.98
CA GLN A 246 23.40 5.81 35.36
C GLN A 246 21.96 6.06 34.88
N PRO A 247 21.37 5.17 34.06
CA PRO A 247 20.12 5.43 33.37
C PRO A 247 18.91 5.31 34.29
N TRP A 248 19.00 4.44 35.30
CA TRP A 248 17.96 4.16 36.30
C TRP A 248 18.59 3.85 37.64
N ARG A 249 17.88 4.16 38.71
CA ARG A 249 18.25 3.81 40.09
C ARG A 249 17.75 2.41 40.42
N VAL A 250 18.41 1.75 41.37
CA VAL A 250 17.91 0.51 41.95
C VAL A 250 16.54 0.80 42.59
N GLY A 251 15.54 0.01 42.23
CA GLY A 251 14.14 0.20 42.62
C GLY A 251 13.26 0.91 41.58
N ASP A 252 13.83 1.51 40.52
CA ASP A 252 13.04 2.14 39.45
C ASP A 252 12.23 1.09 38.67
N GLU A 253 10.96 1.40 38.40
CA GLU A 253 10.13 0.62 37.48
C GLU A 253 10.38 1.06 36.04
N VAL A 254 10.78 0.10 35.20
CA VAL A 254 11.15 0.38 33.81
C VAL A 254 10.38 -0.48 32.83
N ASP A 255 10.20 0.10 31.65
CA ASP A 255 9.40 -0.42 30.57
C ASP A 255 10.32 -0.88 29.42
N LEU A 256 10.25 -2.18 29.08
CA LEU A 256 11.14 -2.86 28.14
C LEU A 256 10.34 -3.65 27.09
N ILE A 257 10.89 -3.75 25.88
CA ILE A 257 10.42 -4.63 24.81
C ILE A 257 11.42 -5.79 24.70
N VAL A 258 10.95 -7.00 24.98
CA VAL A 258 11.65 -8.27 24.81
C VAL A 258 11.39 -8.80 23.41
N THR A 259 12.42 -8.94 22.59
CA THR A 259 12.33 -9.53 21.25
C THR A 259 12.99 -10.90 21.28
N THR A 260 12.19 -11.93 21.03
CA THR A 260 12.62 -13.33 20.92
C THR A 260 12.62 -13.71 19.44
N PRO A 261 13.79 -13.87 18.80
CA PRO A 261 13.87 -14.34 17.43
C PRO A 261 13.39 -15.80 17.34
N LEU A 262 12.62 -16.11 16.29
CA LEU A 262 12.11 -17.45 16.02
C LEU A 262 12.93 -18.12 14.90
N ASP A 263 13.01 -19.44 14.91
CA ASP A 263 13.54 -20.25 13.82
C ASP A 263 12.50 -20.45 12.69
N ASP A 264 12.91 -21.08 11.59
CA ASP A 264 12.04 -21.34 10.42
C ASP A 264 10.85 -22.27 10.74
N ARG A 265 10.80 -22.86 11.93
CA ARG A 265 9.71 -23.71 12.45
C ARG A 265 8.86 -22.99 13.51
N GLY A 266 9.15 -21.73 13.81
CA GLY A 266 8.42 -20.92 14.78
C GLY A 266 8.81 -21.15 16.25
N LYS A 267 9.94 -21.81 16.54
CA LYS A 267 10.46 -21.99 17.92
C LYS A 267 11.48 -20.90 18.29
N PRO A 268 11.58 -20.50 19.58
CA PRO A 268 12.59 -19.55 20.04
C PRO A 268 14.03 -20.00 19.76
N LYS A 269 14.89 -19.13 19.23
CA LYS A 269 16.32 -19.41 19.09
C LYS A 269 16.99 -19.48 20.47
N VAL A 270 17.88 -20.46 20.63
CA VAL A 270 18.71 -20.65 21.83
C VAL A 270 20.17 -20.26 21.57
N ASP A 271 20.88 -19.81 22.60
CA ASP A 271 22.32 -19.56 22.56
C ASP A 271 23.15 -20.83 22.76
N GLU A 272 24.49 -20.70 22.75
CA GLU A 272 25.45 -21.81 22.90
C GLU A 272 25.33 -22.52 24.27
N ASP A 273 24.75 -21.86 25.28
CA ASP A 273 24.53 -22.38 26.63
C ASP A 273 23.11 -22.97 26.82
N GLY A 274 22.28 -22.99 25.77
CA GLY A 274 20.93 -23.56 25.79
C GLY A 274 19.85 -22.62 26.32
N ASN A 275 20.15 -21.34 26.57
CA ASN A 275 19.19 -20.34 27.02
C ASN A 275 18.50 -19.65 25.84
N ILE A 276 17.26 -19.21 26.03
CA ILE A 276 16.50 -18.52 24.97
C ILE A 276 17.08 -17.12 24.73
N VAL A 277 17.46 -16.83 23.49
CA VAL A 277 17.97 -15.52 23.10
C VAL A 277 16.86 -14.47 23.22
N ARG A 278 17.07 -13.45 24.07
CA ARG A 278 16.14 -12.34 24.29
C ARG A 278 16.85 -11.00 24.12
N ARG A 279 16.32 -10.11 23.26
CA ARG A 279 16.83 -8.73 23.06
C ARG A 279 15.93 -7.72 23.76
N LEU A 280 16.51 -6.77 24.50
CA LEU A 280 15.77 -5.77 25.30
C LEU A 280 15.94 -4.36 24.74
N SER A 281 14.82 -3.65 24.50
CA SER A 281 14.81 -2.26 24.00
C SER A 281 13.76 -1.40 24.70
N SER A 282 13.90 -0.06 24.68
CA SER A 282 12.88 0.85 25.22
C SER A 282 11.78 1.17 24.19
N PRO A 283 10.50 1.32 24.57
CA PRO A 283 9.39 1.64 23.66
C PRO A 283 9.51 3.03 23.00
N LYS A 284 9.16 3.17 21.71
CA LYS A 284 9.06 4.47 21.01
C LYS A 284 7.61 4.97 20.92
N GLU A 285 7.41 6.27 20.65
CA GLU A 285 6.07 6.88 20.52
C GLU A 285 5.21 6.24 19.39
N ASP A 286 5.84 5.81 18.30
CA ASP A 286 5.16 5.23 17.13
C ASP A 286 4.86 3.72 17.27
N ASP A 287 5.35 3.04 18.32
CA ASP A 287 5.19 1.59 18.54
C ASP A 287 3.80 1.24 19.13
N TRP A 288 2.73 1.83 18.60
CA TRP A 288 1.38 1.71 19.17
C TRP A 288 0.88 0.26 19.27
N GLY A 289 1.26 -0.62 18.33
CA GLY A 289 0.89 -2.04 18.35
C GLY A 289 1.58 -2.84 19.46
N LEU A 290 2.81 -2.49 19.84
CA LEU A 290 3.51 -3.13 20.96
C LEU A 290 3.02 -2.59 22.31
N VAL A 291 2.69 -1.30 22.37
CA VAL A 291 2.02 -0.71 23.54
C VAL A 291 0.63 -1.31 23.74
N MET A 292 -0.08 -1.60 22.66
CA MET A 292 -1.34 -2.34 22.70
C MET A 292 -1.14 -3.74 23.29
N LYS A 293 -0.19 -4.52 22.75
CA LYS A 293 0.17 -5.86 23.26
C LYS A 293 0.61 -5.85 24.73
N LYS A 294 1.31 -4.82 25.19
CA LYS A 294 1.62 -4.63 26.62
C LYS A 294 0.35 -4.59 27.45
N THR A 295 -0.52 -3.63 27.14
CA THR A 295 -1.71 -3.39 27.96
C THR A 295 -2.57 -4.65 27.98
N GLN A 296 -2.68 -5.34 26.85
CA GLN A 296 -3.34 -6.64 26.73
C GLN A 296 -2.71 -7.70 27.64
N ALA A 297 -1.40 -7.91 27.57
CA ALA A 297 -0.70 -8.86 28.44
C ALA A 297 -0.82 -8.51 29.93
N GLY A 298 -0.83 -7.22 30.27
CA GLY A 298 -1.06 -6.75 31.64
C GLY A 298 -2.48 -7.03 32.14
N ILE A 299 -3.48 -6.90 31.27
CA ILE A 299 -4.86 -7.29 31.56
C ILE A 299 -4.93 -8.81 31.77
N ASP A 300 -4.35 -9.60 30.85
CA ASP A 300 -4.34 -11.06 30.93
C ASP A 300 -3.65 -11.56 32.21
N ALA A 301 -2.50 -10.99 32.56
CA ALA A 301 -1.75 -11.34 33.77
C ALA A 301 -2.51 -10.97 35.06
N SER A 302 -3.35 -9.93 35.03
CA SER A 302 -4.18 -9.58 36.19
C SER A 302 -5.30 -10.60 36.44
N GLY A 303 -5.61 -11.46 35.47
CA GLY A 303 -6.77 -12.37 35.50
C GLY A 303 -8.13 -11.66 35.47
N GLY A 304 -8.14 -10.32 35.47
CA GLY A 304 -9.33 -9.48 35.52
C GLY A 304 -9.75 -8.93 34.17
N THR A 305 -10.89 -8.25 34.17
CA THR A 305 -11.39 -7.49 33.02
C THR A 305 -10.66 -6.14 32.86
N VAL A 306 -10.88 -5.45 31.73
CA VAL A 306 -10.26 -4.14 31.47
C VAL A 306 -10.60 -3.12 32.56
N GLY A 307 -11.83 -3.11 33.07
CA GLY A 307 -12.28 -2.19 34.12
C GLY A 307 -11.62 -2.46 35.46
N GLU A 308 -11.51 -3.74 35.85
CA GLU A 308 -10.79 -4.16 37.06
C GLU A 308 -9.31 -3.80 36.98
N TYR A 309 -8.68 -4.03 35.83
CA TYR A 309 -7.28 -3.66 35.60
C TYR A 309 -7.06 -2.14 35.71
N ILE A 310 -7.92 -1.33 35.10
CA ILE A 310 -7.82 0.14 35.19
C ILE A 310 -8.04 0.59 36.64
N TYR A 311 -9.08 0.08 37.30
CA TYR A 311 -9.40 0.47 38.67
C TYR A 311 -8.31 0.06 39.66
N GLY A 312 -7.81 -1.17 39.60
CA GLY A 312 -6.75 -1.65 40.48
C GLY A 312 -5.45 -0.86 40.34
N ASN A 313 -5.12 -0.40 39.12
CA ASN A 313 -3.97 0.48 38.91
C ASN A 313 -4.21 1.91 39.39
N LEU A 314 -5.45 2.42 39.28
CA LEU A 314 -5.82 3.74 39.80
C LEU A 314 -5.70 3.82 41.32
N VAL A 315 -6.10 2.77 42.04
CA VAL A 315 -5.96 2.69 43.49
C VAL A 315 -4.48 2.68 43.90
N LYS A 316 -3.65 1.93 43.17
CA LYS A 316 -2.21 1.83 43.44
C LYS A 316 -1.43 3.11 43.09
N ASN A 317 -1.72 3.73 41.94
CA ASN A 317 -0.98 4.88 41.41
C ASN A 317 -1.91 6.04 41.00
N PRO A 318 -2.48 6.81 41.95
CA PRO A 318 -3.45 7.87 41.64
C PRO A 318 -2.88 9.05 40.82
N SER A 319 -1.56 9.22 40.75
CA SER A 319 -0.91 10.33 40.03
C SER A 319 -0.83 10.13 38.51
N GLU A 320 -1.05 8.90 38.00
CA GLU A 320 -0.94 8.58 36.58
C GLU A 320 -2.25 8.81 35.81
N LYS A 321 -2.14 9.25 34.55
CA LYS A 321 -3.31 9.46 33.67
C LYS A 321 -3.82 8.12 33.13
N VAL A 322 -5.14 7.89 33.24
CA VAL A 322 -5.80 6.70 32.66
C VAL A 322 -5.53 6.57 31.16
N LYS A 323 -5.69 7.67 30.40
CA LYS A 323 -5.30 7.72 28.99
C LYS A 323 -3.83 8.08 28.88
N GLY A 324 -3.04 7.17 28.30
CA GLY A 324 -1.60 7.38 28.06
C GLY A 324 -0.68 6.72 29.09
N GLY A 325 -1.12 6.60 30.36
CA GLY A 325 -0.42 5.86 31.43
C GLY A 325 -0.86 4.39 31.50
N PHE A 326 -2.09 4.13 31.97
CA PHE A 326 -2.57 2.75 32.20
C PHE A 326 -3.08 2.03 30.94
N VAL A 327 -3.82 2.74 30.08
CA VAL A 327 -4.41 2.18 28.86
C VAL A 327 -4.27 3.18 27.71
N LYS A 328 -3.62 2.78 26.60
CA LYS A 328 -3.64 3.51 25.32
C LYS A 328 -4.69 2.93 24.38
N THR A 329 -4.28 2.04 23.48
CA THR A 329 -5.13 1.35 22.52
C THR A 329 -5.13 -0.13 22.90
N ILE A 330 -6.31 -0.73 23.03
CA ILE A 330 -6.46 -2.19 23.19
C ILE A 330 -7.38 -2.72 22.09
N GLU A 331 -7.26 -4.00 21.79
CA GLU A 331 -8.19 -4.64 20.88
C GLU A 331 -9.62 -4.62 21.44
N ARG A 332 -10.57 -4.53 20.50
CA ARG A 332 -12.00 -4.46 20.78
C ARG A 332 -12.51 -5.68 21.55
N HIS A 333 -11.93 -6.86 21.33
CA HIS A 333 -12.44 -8.08 21.95
C HIS A 333 -12.33 -8.02 23.49
N TYR A 334 -11.26 -7.44 24.06
CA TYR A 334 -11.12 -7.21 25.50
C TYR A 334 -12.29 -6.42 26.10
N TYR A 335 -12.67 -5.30 25.47
CA TYR A 335 -13.83 -4.52 25.91
C TYR A 335 -15.15 -5.26 25.64
N LYS A 336 -15.23 -6.02 24.55
CA LYS A 336 -16.41 -6.83 24.20
C LYS A 336 -16.67 -7.89 25.27
N ASP A 337 -15.62 -8.59 25.70
CA ASP A 337 -15.69 -9.68 26.66
C ASP A 337 -15.95 -9.18 28.08
N GLU A 338 -15.35 -8.06 28.48
CA GLU A 338 -15.70 -7.39 29.74
C GLU A 338 -17.17 -7.03 29.80
N ILE A 339 -17.69 -6.31 28.80
CA ILE A 339 -19.09 -5.86 28.79
C ILE A 339 -20.04 -7.05 28.74
N ARG A 340 -19.66 -8.13 28.03
CA ARG A 340 -20.39 -9.41 28.08
C ARG A 340 -20.45 -9.96 29.50
N LYS A 341 -19.31 -10.09 30.18
CA LYS A 341 -19.25 -10.59 31.56
C LYS A 341 -20.11 -9.73 32.51
N ILE A 342 -20.03 -8.41 32.40
CA ILE A 342 -20.84 -7.47 33.20
C ILE A 342 -22.33 -7.72 32.96
N LEU A 343 -22.77 -7.75 31.70
CA LEU A 343 -24.19 -7.94 31.38
C LEU A 343 -24.71 -9.32 31.82
N GLU A 344 -23.91 -10.38 31.66
CA GLU A 344 -24.27 -11.73 32.12
C GLU A 344 -24.34 -11.82 33.66
N SER A 345 -23.40 -11.18 34.39
CA SER A 345 -23.48 -11.10 35.85
C SER A 345 -24.72 -10.33 36.32
N GLN A 346 -25.02 -9.20 35.67
CA GLN A 346 -26.13 -8.33 36.06
C GLN A 346 -27.52 -8.91 35.75
N LYS A 347 -27.65 -9.92 34.88
CA LYS A 347 -28.91 -10.67 34.72
C LYS A 347 -29.43 -11.27 36.02
N ARG A 348 -28.56 -11.54 36.99
CA ARG A 348 -28.96 -12.09 38.30
C ARG A 348 -29.69 -11.07 39.17
N PHE A 349 -29.41 -9.77 38.95
CA PHE A 349 -29.91 -8.68 39.78
C PHE A 349 -30.94 -7.81 39.07
N ILE A 350 -30.87 -7.70 37.74
CA ILE A 350 -31.72 -6.83 36.91
C ILE A 350 -32.67 -7.68 36.05
N PRO A 351 -33.96 -7.84 36.45
CA PRO A 351 -34.93 -8.68 35.75
C PRO A 351 -35.18 -8.28 34.29
N GLU A 352 -35.09 -6.99 33.97
CA GLU A 352 -35.32 -6.45 32.62
C GLU A 352 -34.36 -7.02 31.57
N LEU A 353 -33.20 -7.53 31.98
CA LEU A 353 -32.24 -8.19 31.09
C LEU A 353 -32.64 -9.63 30.73
N ASN A 354 -33.60 -10.24 31.42
CA ASN A 354 -34.14 -11.56 31.10
C ASN A 354 -35.53 -11.51 30.45
N ASP A 355 -36.11 -10.32 30.30
CA ASP A 355 -37.44 -10.14 29.73
C ASP A 355 -37.41 -10.25 28.19
N ALA A 356 -37.98 -11.34 27.68
CA ALA A 356 -38.05 -11.63 26.24
C ALA A 356 -38.98 -10.66 25.49
N GLU A 357 -40.06 -10.17 26.11
CA GLU A 357 -40.98 -9.24 25.47
C GLU A 357 -40.31 -7.87 25.31
N LEU A 358 -39.62 -7.43 26.36
CA LEU A 358 -38.90 -6.17 26.36
C LEU A 358 -37.68 -6.20 25.43
N TYR A 359 -36.99 -7.34 25.34
CA TYR A 359 -35.97 -7.60 24.32
C TYR A 359 -36.53 -7.42 22.89
N MET A 360 -37.67 -8.05 22.58
CA MET A 360 -38.27 -7.95 21.26
C MET A 360 -38.77 -6.53 20.94
N LYS A 361 -39.22 -5.77 21.94
CA LYS A 361 -39.52 -4.33 21.79
C LYS A 361 -38.26 -3.55 21.39
N CYS A 362 -37.12 -3.82 22.02
CA CYS A 362 -35.84 -3.19 21.66
C CYS A 362 -35.40 -3.52 20.23
N VAL A 363 -35.54 -4.78 19.80
CA VAL A 363 -35.18 -5.23 18.45
C VAL A 363 -36.07 -4.54 17.39
N LYS A 364 -37.38 -4.55 17.59
CA LYS A 364 -38.35 -3.90 16.68
C LYS A 364 -38.12 -2.39 16.60
N GLU A 365 -37.73 -1.75 17.71
CA GLU A 365 -37.43 -0.32 17.71
C GLU A 365 -36.26 0.02 16.77
N LEU A 366 -35.18 -0.76 16.78
CA LEU A 366 -34.01 -0.50 15.93
C LEU A 366 -34.19 -0.93 14.47
N TYR A 367 -34.99 -1.98 14.23
CA TYR A 367 -35.08 -2.65 12.93
C TYR A 367 -36.53 -2.71 12.38
N ARG A 368 -37.27 -1.60 12.48
CA ARG A 368 -38.69 -1.49 12.05
C ARG A 368 -38.98 -2.00 10.63
N ASN A 369 -38.04 -1.81 9.70
CA ASN A 369 -38.23 -2.11 8.27
C ASN A 369 -37.44 -3.34 7.79
N ASN A 370 -36.81 -4.11 8.69
CA ASN A 370 -35.97 -5.25 8.31
C ASN A 370 -36.41 -6.53 9.03
N GLU A 371 -37.53 -7.10 8.59
CA GLU A 371 -38.13 -8.30 9.18
C GLU A 371 -37.18 -9.50 9.17
N ALA A 372 -36.38 -9.67 8.12
CA ALA A 372 -35.39 -10.73 8.04
C ALA A 372 -34.37 -10.66 9.19
N HIS A 373 -33.87 -9.47 9.50
CA HIS A 373 -32.93 -9.27 10.62
C HIS A 373 -33.60 -9.42 11.98
N VAL A 374 -34.88 -9.01 12.10
CA VAL A 374 -35.68 -9.24 13.32
C VAL A 374 -35.83 -10.74 13.60
N ASN A 375 -36.10 -11.55 12.56
CA ASN A 375 -36.20 -13.01 12.67
C ASN A 375 -34.84 -13.67 12.99
N GLU A 376 -33.73 -13.13 12.46
CA GLU A 376 -32.40 -13.63 12.86
C GLU A 376 -32.12 -13.36 14.35
N LEU A 377 -32.57 -12.21 14.85
CA LEU A 377 -32.38 -11.80 16.24
C LEU A 377 -33.35 -12.48 17.21
N SER A 378 -34.50 -13.00 16.77
CA SER A 378 -35.46 -13.65 17.69
C SER A 378 -34.90 -14.89 18.40
N HIS A 379 -33.86 -15.50 17.84
CA HIS A 379 -33.16 -16.65 18.44
C HIS A 379 -31.97 -16.25 19.33
N LYS A 380 -31.65 -14.95 19.44
CA LYS A 380 -30.53 -14.43 20.24
C LYS A 380 -31.04 -13.83 21.55
N ASN A 381 -30.12 -13.55 22.47
CA ASN A 381 -30.43 -12.90 23.75
C ASN A 381 -30.14 -11.39 23.70
N ILE A 382 -30.62 -10.65 24.71
CA ILE A 382 -30.42 -9.19 24.81
C ILE A 382 -28.95 -8.79 24.90
N VAL A 383 -28.10 -9.63 25.48
CA VAL A 383 -26.66 -9.37 25.66
C VAL A 383 -25.95 -9.37 24.32
N ASP A 384 -26.17 -10.41 23.51
CA ASP A 384 -25.60 -10.51 22.17
C ASP A 384 -26.10 -9.40 21.26
N PHE A 385 -27.37 -8.97 21.40
CA PHE A 385 -27.90 -7.82 20.69
C PHE A 385 -27.23 -6.50 21.11
N LEU A 386 -27.15 -6.19 22.40
CA LEU A 386 -26.49 -4.98 22.90
C LEU A 386 -25.02 -4.92 22.45
N ILE A 387 -24.33 -6.06 22.48
CA ILE A 387 -22.92 -6.16 22.13
C ILE A 387 -22.71 -6.07 20.62
N ASN A 388 -23.30 -6.98 19.84
CA ASN A 388 -22.96 -7.15 18.43
C ASN A 388 -23.70 -6.17 17.51
N ASP A 389 -24.93 -5.76 17.84
CA ASP A 389 -25.81 -4.94 16.99
C ASP A 389 -25.88 -3.46 17.39
N VAL A 390 -25.49 -3.13 18.63
CA VAL A 390 -25.61 -1.75 19.16
C VAL A 390 -24.25 -1.13 19.44
N ILE A 391 -23.45 -1.71 20.34
CA ILE A 391 -22.21 -1.10 20.85
C ILE A 391 -21.03 -1.34 19.90
N TYR A 392 -20.74 -2.61 19.59
CA TYR A 392 -19.55 -3.01 18.85
C TYR A 392 -19.78 -3.22 17.35
N TYR A 393 -21.02 -3.05 16.88
CA TYR A 393 -21.35 -3.11 15.46
C TYR A 393 -20.43 -2.20 14.62
N GLN A 394 -19.88 -2.76 13.56
CA GLN A 394 -19.10 -2.04 12.56
C GLN A 394 -19.62 -2.44 11.19
N ARG A 395 -19.94 -1.45 10.35
CA ARG A 395 -20.31 -1.75 8.97
C ARG A 395 -19.12 -2.43 8.27
N PRO A 396 -19.33 -3.57 7.60
CA PRO A 396 -18.28 -4.21 6.83
C PRO A 396 -17.76 -3.25 5.76
N LEU A 397 -16.51 -3.41 5.37
CA LEU A 397 -15.96 -2.64 4.26
C LEU A 397 -16.73 -2.98 2.99
N LYS A 398 -17.19 -1.95 2.28
CA LYS A 398 -17.83 -2.15 0.98
C LYS A 398 -16.81 -2.75 0.02
N SER A 399 -17.18 -3.83 -0.65
CA SER A 399 -16.34 -4.40 -1.70
C SER A 399 -16.07 -3.35 -2.79
N LYS A 400 -14.80 -3.13 -3.12
CA LYS A 400 -14.38 -2.19 -4.17
C LYS A 400 -14.37 -2.86 -5.55
N LYS A 401 -15.37 -3.69 -5.85
CA LYS A 401 -15.46 -4.45 -7.11
C LYS A 401 -15.47 -3.55 -8.35
N SER A 402 -15.93 -2.31 -8.22
CA SER A 402 -15.88 -1.29 -9.28
C SER A 402 -14.47 -0.83 -9.63
N CYS A 403 -13.51 -0.93 -8.70
CA CYS A 403 -12.11 -0.56 -8.91
C CYS A 403 -11.31 -1.64 -9.64
N ILE A 404 -11.87 -2.84 -9.77
CA ILE A 404 -11.27 -3.94 -10.54
C ILE A 404 -11.33 -3.56 -12.02
N ALA A 405 -10.21 -3.79 -12.71
CA ALA A 405 -10.12 -3.51 -14.13
C ALA A 405 -11.08 -4.38 -14.93
N ASP A 406 -11.51 -3.84 -16.07
CA ASP A 406 -12.32 -4.54 -17.05
C ASP A 406 -11.43 -5.41 -17.95
N CYS A 407 -11.96 -6.57 -18.34
CA CYS A 407 -11.29 -7.46 -19.28
C CYS A 407 -11.34 -6.84 -20.67
N PRO A 408 -10.20 -6.85 -21.41
CA PRO A 408 -10.15 -6.22 -22.72
C PRO A 408 -11.00 -6.93 -23.79
N TYR A 409 -11.29 -8.21 -23.63
CA TYR A 409 -11.96 -9.02 -24.66
C TYR A 409 -13.41 -9.40 -24.34
N GLU A 410 -13.70 -9.74 -23.10
CA GLU A 410 -14.98 -10.37 -22.72
C GLU A 410 -15.96 -9.39 -22.08
N SER A 411 -17.22 -9.48 -22.50
CA SER A 411 -18.33 -8.62 -22.04
C SER A 411 -19.65 -9.38 -22.15
N TYR A 412 -20.68 -8.87 -21.47
CA TYR A 412 -22.06 -9.36 -21.60
C TYR A 412 -23.00 -8.21 -21.90
N ASN A 413 -24.08 -8.52 -22.61
CA ASN A 413 -25.14 -7.56 -22.91
C ASN A 413 -26.19 -7.62 -21.79
N TYR A 414 -26.70 -6.47 -21.39
CA TYR A 414 -27.83 -6.35 -20.47
C TYR A 414 -28.79 -5.28 -20.98
N VAL A 415 -30.08 -5.46 -20.69
CA VAL A 415 -31.09 -4.46 -21.01
C VAL A 415 -31.13 -3.46 -19.86
N ASP A 416 -30.95 -2.18 -20.17
CA ASP A 416 -31.05 -1.11 -19.20
C ASP A 416 -32.53 -0.92 -18.80
N SER A 417 -32.80 -1.02 -17.50
CA SER A 417 -34.16 -0.98 -16.95
C SER A 417 -34.87 0.37 -17.10
N GLU A 418 -34.13 1.47 -17.29
CA GLU A 418 -34.69 2.81 -17.42
C GLU A 418 -34.90 3.22 -18.89
N THR A 419 -34.05 2.73 -19.79
CA THR A 419 -34.04 3.15 -21.21
C THR A 419 -34.52 2.07 -22.18
N GLY A 420 -34.57 0.80 -21.75
CA GLY A 420 -34.90 -0.33 -22.62
C GLY A 420 -33.79 -0.69 -23.62
N GLU A 421 -32.68 0.06 -23.64
CA GLU A 421 -31.56 -0.16 -24.55
C GLU A 421 -30.68 -1.34 -24.12
N VAL A 422 -30.20 -2.11 -25.10
CA VAL A 422 -29.21 -3.16 -24.86
C VAL A 422 -27.83 -2.53 -24.70
N LYS A 423 -27.30 -2.51 -23.47
CA LYS A 423 -25.97 -2.01 -23.15
C LYS A 423 -24.98 -3.15 -22.94
N LYS A 424 -23.74 -2.92 -23.36
CA LYS A 424 -22.63 -3.87 -23.21
C LYS A 424 -21.84 -3.56 -21.95
N ARG A 425 -21.60 -4.56 -21.10
CA ARG A 425 -20.80 -4.43 -19.87
C ARG A 425 -19.62 -5.39 -19.89
N PRO A 426 -18.38 -4.89 -19.76
CA PRO A 426 -17.21 -5.76 -19.71
C PRO A 426 -17.19 -6.64 -18.46
N LEU A 427 -16.64 -7.84 -18.60
CA LEU A 427 -16.36 -8.73 -17.46
C LEU A 427 -15.15 -8.21 -16.69
N LYS A 428 -15.12 -8.42 -15.37
CA LYS A 428 -13.97 -8.05 -14.54
C LYS A 428 -12.82 -9.04 -14.69
N VAL A 429 -11.59 -8.54 -14.54
CA VAL A 429 -10.38 -9.38 -14.51
C VAL A 429 -10.36 -10.30 -13.28
N MET A 430 -9.74 -11.48 -13.42
CA MET A 430 -9.68 -12.46 -12.33
C MET A 430 -8.47 -12.22 -11.39
N PRO A 431 -8.46 -12.78 -10.16
CA PRO A 431 -7.32 -12.66 -9.25
C PRO A 431 -6.06 -13.42 -9.71
N LYS A 432 -4.87 -12.92 -9.39
CA LYS A 432 -3.58 -13.57 -9.72
C LYS A 432 -3.32 -14.86 -8.95
N SER A 433 -3.97 -15.02 -7.79
CA SER A 433 -3.89 -16.20 -6.93
C SER A 433 -4.77 -17.35 -7.40
N HIS A 434 -5.71 -17.10 -8.32
CA HIS A 434 -6.64 -18.11 -8.82
C HIS A 434 -5.88 -19.24 -9.55
N PRO A 435 -6.16 -20.53 -9.27
CA PRO A 435 -5.46 -21.67 -9.88
C PRO A 435 -5.39 -21.62 -11.41
N LEU A 436 -6.52 -21.44 -12.10
CA LEU A 436 -6.57 -21.28 -13.57
C LEU A 436 -5.65 -20.19 -14.12
N PHE A 437 -5.48 -19.06 -13.42
CA PHE A 437 -4.58 -17.99 -13.89
C PHE A 437 -3.11 -18.34 -13.66
N GLN A 438 -2.80 -19.11 -12.60
CA GLN A 438 -1.43 -19.60 -12.38
C GLN A 438 -1.03 -20.62 -13.45
N GLU A 439 -1.95 -21.51 -13.82
CA GLU A 439 -1.79 -22.42 -14.95
C GLU A 439 -1.55 -21.64 -16.26
N PHE A 440 -2.42 -20.68 -16.59
CA PHE A 440 -2.27 -19.84 -17.79
C PHE A 440 -0.90 -19.16 -17.87
N ARG A 441 -0.40 -18.66 -16.74
CA ARG A 441 0.91 -18.03 -16.65
C ARG A 441 2.05 -19.04 -16.85
N LEU A 442 1.90 -20.27 -16.36
CA LEU A 442 2.90 -21.31 -16.57
C LEU A 442 2.97 -21.70 -18.05
N TRP A 443 1.84 -21.87 -18.73
CA TRP A 443 1.81 -22.09 -20.18
C TRP A 443 2.46 -20.93 -20.95
N GLN A 444 2.12 -19.69 -20.60
CA GLN A 444 2.78 -18.52 -21.18
C GLN A 444 4.30 -18.50 -20.94
N PHE A 445 4.75 -18.94 -19.76
CA PHE A 445 6.17 -19.04 -19.44
C PHE A 445 6.88 -20.09 -20.32
N ILE A 446 6.31 -21.30 -20.42
CA ILE A 446 6.89 -22.41 -21.20
C ILE A 446 6.98 -22.02 -22.68
N HIS A 447 5.95 -21.38 -23.24
CA HIS A 447 5.97 -20.88 -24.64
C HIS A 447 7.11 -19.92 -24.95
N ASN A 448 7.42 -19.04 -23.99
CA ASN A 448 8.46 -18.03 -24.15
C ASN A 448 9.85 -18.54 -23.74
N LEU A 449 9.96 -19.78 -23.25
CA LEU A 449 11.21 -20.37 -22.86
C LEU A 449 12.06 -20.65 -24.11
N ARG A 450 13.31 -20.20 -24.08
CA ARG A 450 14.34 -20.61 -25.03
C ARG A 450 15.54 -21.12 -24.26
N ILE A 451 16.07 -22.25 -24.70
CA ILE A 451 17.25 -22.90 -24.12
C ILE A 451 18.37 -22.83 -25.15
N THR A 452 19.50 -22.24 -24.76
CA THR A 452 20.69 -22.12 -25.60
C THR A 452 21.85 -22.88 -24.99
N GLU A 453 22.60 -23.60 -25.82
CA GLU A 453 23.89 -24.20 -25.48
C GLU A 453 25.00 -23.17 -25.67
N ASN A 454 25.90 -23.02 -24.69
CA ASN A 454 26.92 -21.99 -24.68
C ASN A 454 27.87 -22.07 -25.89
N GLU A 455 28.28 -23.28 -26.27
CA GLU A 455 29.16 -23.54 -27.40
C GLU A 455 28.75 -24.85 -28.07
N ARG A 456 28.46 -24.82 -29.38
CA ARG A 456 28.22 -26.02 -30.18
C ARG A 456 28.98 -25.94 -31.49
N THR A 457 29.62 -27.03 -31.89
CA THR A 457 30.24 -27.14 -33.22
C THR A 457 29.18 -27.57 -34.23
N VAL A 458 28.88 -26.69 -35.19
CA VAL A 458 28.00 -26.96 -36.33
C VAL A 458 28.83 -26.74 -37.59
N ASP A 459 28.88 -27.74 -38.48
CA ASP A 459 29.63 -27.67 -39.75
C ASP A 459 31.10 -27.21 -39.60
N ASN A 460 31.82 -27.75 -38.61
CA ASN A 460 33.21 -27.38 -38.25
C ASN A 460 33.42 -25.93 -37.76
N HIS A 461 32.36 -25.18 -37.47
CA HIS A 461 32.43 -23.86 -36.85
C HIS A 461 31.85 -23.88 -35.44
N VAL A 462 32.53 -23.24 -34.49
CA VAL A 462 32.03 -23.06 -33.13
C VAL A 462 31.00 -21.92 -33.15
N VAL A 463 29.73 -22.29 -32.93
CA VAL A 463 28.63 -21.35 -32.77
C VAL A 463 28.38 -21.17 -31.28
N LEU A 464 28.47 -19.93 -30.81
CA LEU A 464 28.12 -19.56 -29.45
C LEU A 464 26.61 -19.38 -29.34
N ASP A 465 26.06 -19.71 -28.18
CA ASP A 465 24.63 -19.51 -27.84
C ASP A 465 23.65 -20.19 -28.83
N TYR A 466 23.94 -21.43 -29.20
CA TYR A 466 23.14 -22.21 -30.13
C TYR A 466 21.78 -22.58 -29.51
N ASP A 467 20.67 -22.23 -30.17
CA ASP A 467 19.31 -22.52 -29.67
C ASP A 467 18.98 -24.02 -29.83
N VAL A 468 18.82 -24.71 -28.69
CA VAL A 468 18.46 -26.13 -28.60
C VAL A 468 17.00 -26.34 -28.21
N THR A 469 16.18 -25.29 -28.15
CA THR A 469 14.79 -25.36 -27.66
C THR A 469 13.97 -26.41 -28.39
N VAL A 470 14.09 -26.50 -29.72
CA VAL A 470 13.33 -27.48 -30.52
C VAL A 470 13.78 -28.92 -30.23
N GLN A 471 15.03 -29.13 -29.82
CA GLN A 471 15.54 -30.47 -29.48
C GLN A 471 15.01 -30.94 -28.12
N GLU A 472 14.90 -30.01 -27.17
CA GLU A 472 14.51 -30.29 -25.78
C GLU A 472 13.00 -30.20 -25.53
N LEU A 473 12.29 -29.40 -26.32
CA LEU A 473 10.86 -29.08 -26.18
C LEU A 473 10.12 -29.16 -27.53
N GLY A 474 10.59 -30.02 -28.42
CA GLY A 474 10.01 -30.19 -29.76
C GLY A 474 8.74 -31.01 -29.76
N THR A 475 8.57 -31.94 -28.81
CA THR A 475 7.39 -32.82 -28.77
C THR A 475 6.37 -32.38 -27.70
N PRO A 476 5.06 -32.59 -27.94
CA PRO A 476 4.01 -32.32 -26.95
C PRO A 476 4.27 -32.99 -25.60
N GLU A 477 4.80 -34.22 -25.59
CA GLU A 477 5.11 -34.98 -24.38
C GLU A 477 6.22 -34.33 -23.56
N GLN A 478 7.31 -33.88 -24.21
CA GLN A 478 8.41 -33.17 -23.55
C GLN A 478 7.91 -31.89 -22.85
N VAL A 479 7.03 -31.14 -23.53
CA VAL A 479 6.40 -29.95 -22.98
C VAL A 479 5.51 -30.30 -21.78
N CYS A 480 4.70 -31.34 -21.88
CA CYS A 480 3.84 -31.80 -20.78
C CYS A 480 4.66 -32.25 -19.56
N ASP A 481 5.78 -32.94 -19.78
CA ASP A 481 6.66 -33.40 -18.70
C ASP A 481 7.37 -32.23 -18.00
N LEU A 482 7.76 -31.20 -18.76
CA LEU A 482 8.24 -29.96 -18.18
C LEU A 482 7.14 -29.28 -17.36
N TYR A 483 5.91 -29.19 -17.88
CA TYR A 483 4.77 -28.61 -17.18
C TYR A 483 4.52 -29.31 -15.84
N ASP A 484 4.51 -30.64 -15.81
CA ASP A 484 4.27 -31.41 -14.57
C ASP A 484 5.33 -31.12 -13.50
N LYS A 485 6.61 -31.12 -13.89
CA LYS A 485 7.71 -30.82 -12.98
C LYS A 485 7.60 -29.39 -12.44
N LEU A 486 7.27 -28.41 -13.30
CA LEU A 486 7.12 -27.00 -12.91
C LEU A 486 5.81 -26.71 -12.14
N SER A 487 4.77 -27.51 -12.32
CA SER A 487 3.50 -27.37 -11.59
C SER A 487 3.66 -27.61 -10.09
N SER A 488 4.67 -28.43 -9.72
CA SER A 488 4.98 -28.78 -8.34
C SER A 488 5.76 -27.71 -7.57
N ILE A 489 6.27 -26.66 -8.22
CA ILE A 489 7.15 -25.66 -7.58
C ILE A 489 6.48 -24.30 -7.40
N SER A 490 6.80 -23.64 -6.28
CA SER A 490 6.27 -22.31 -5.95
C SER A 490 6.96 -21.16 -6.69
N THR A 491 8.23 -21.32 -7.07
CA THR A 491 9.06 -20.32 -7.75
C THR A 491 9.95 -21.00 -8.78
N ILE A 492 9.90 -20.51 -10.02
CA ILE A 492 10.64 -21.04 -11.16
C ILE A 492 11.96 -20.27 -11.28
N LYS A 493 13.06 -21.01 -11.23
CA LYS A 493 14.43 -20.51 -11.42
C LYS A 493 15.09 -21.29 -12.55
N GLU A 494 16.15 -20.74 -13.12
CA GLU A 494 16.95 -21.41 -14.17
C GLU A 494 17.36 -22.82 -13.76
N SER A 495 17.90 -22.98 -12.54
CA SER A 495 18.32 -24.28 -12.01
C SER A 495 17.18 -25.30 -11.91
N ALA A 496 15.95 -24.86 -11.64
CA ALA A 496 14.79 -25.73 -11.59
C ALA A 496 14.37 -26.20 -12.98
N VAL A 497 14.41 -25.31 -13.98
CA VAL A 497 14.07 -25.63 -15.37
C VAL A 497 15.12 -26.56 -15.98
N LEU A 498 16.42 -26.25 -15.83
CA LEU A 498 17.49 -27.09 -16.33
C LEU A 498 17.48 -28.47 -15.67
N LYS A 499 17.22 -28.53 -14.35
CA LYS A 499 17.03 -29.81 -13.65
C LYS A 499 15.81 -30.57 -14.17
N ALA A 500 14.71 -29.88 -14.48
CA ALA A 500 13.50 -30.51 -15.02
C ALA A 500 13.74 -31.10 -16.43
N LEU A 501 14.60 -30.47 -17.23
CA LEU A 501 15.03 -30.93 -18.55
C LEU A 501 16.24 -31.89 -18.51
N CYS A 502 16.78 -32.20 -17.34
CA CYS A 502 18.00 -33.01 -17.18
C CYS A 502 19.26 -32.41 -17.86
N LEU A 503 19.32 -31.08 -17.97
CA LEU A 503 20.42 -30.34 -18.62
C LEU A 503 21.45 -29.82 -17.61
N ASN A 504 22.71 -29.72 -18.05
CA ASN A 504 23.82 -29.25 -17.20
C ASN A 504 23.85 -27.70 -17.12
N PRO A 505 23.75 -27.09 -15.92
CA PRO A 505 23.77 -25.63 -15.73
C PRO A 505 25.04 -24.92 -16.21
N LYS A 506 26.16 -25.63 -16.42
CA LYS A 506 27.40 -25.03 -16.93
C LYS A 506 27.43 -24.92 -18.46
N LYS A 507 26.64 -25.75 -19.16
CA LYS A 507 26.62 -25.82 -20.63
C LYS A 507 25.41 -25.13 -21.25
N TYR A 508 24.30 -25.13 -20.54
CA TYR A 508 23.03 -24.61 -21.02
C TYR A 508 22.59 -23.41 -20.21
N LYS A 509 21.94 -22.47 -20.87
CA LYS A 509 21.31 -21.30 -20.27
C LYS A 509 19.94 -21.06 -20.89
N TRP A 510 19.06 -20.38 -20.15
CA TRP A 510 17.78 -19.92 -20.68
C TRP A 510 17.83 -18.44 -21.12
N ASN A 511 16.81 -17.98 -21.86
CA ASN A 511 16.70 -16.60 -22.34
C ASN A 511 16.37 -15.54 -21.27
N PHE A 512 16.05 -15.93 -20.03
CA PHE A 512 15.58 -15.00 -19.00
C PHE A 512 16.66 -14.49 -18.03
N GLY A 513 17.90 -14.95 -18.16
CA GLY A 513 19.03 -14.56 -17.31
C GLY A 513 18.77 -14.85 -15.81
N SER A 514 19.12 -13.94 -14.91
CA SER A 514 18.92 -14.14 -13.46
C SER A 514 17.48 -13.90 -12.96
N THR A 515 16.49 -13.86 -13.85
CA THR A 515 15.11 -13.51 -13.52
C THR A 515 14.34 -14.71 -12.97
N GLU A 516 13.73 -14.57 -11.79
CA GLU A 516 12.86 -15.60 -11.20
C GLU A 516 11.39 -15.36 -11.57
N PHE A 517 10.65 -16.44 -11.86
CA PHE A 517 9.22 -16.37 -12.20
C PHE A 517 8.35 -17.04 -11.14
N PRO A 518 7.12 -16.55 -10.89
CA PRO A 518 6.20 -17.20 -9.96
C PRO A 518 5.62 -18.48 -10.57
N GLY A 519 5.78 -19.62 -9.87
CA GLY A 519 5.12 -20.88 -10.22
C GLY A 519 3.68 -20.95 -9.70
N LEU A 520 3.15 -22.16 -9.51
CA LEU A 520 1.79 -22.40 -9.03
C LEU A 520 1.76 -22.37 -7.49
N LYS A 521 1.98 -21.17 -6.92
CA LYS A 521 2.05 -20.97 -5.46
C LYS A 521 0.82 -21.49 -4.71
N THR A 522 -0.37 -21.30 -5.28
CA THR A 522 -1.63 -21.73 -4.65
C THR A 522 -1.70 -23.25 -4.63
N HIS A 523 -1.51 -23.87 -5.79
CA HIS A 523 -1.52 -25.32 -5.94
C HIS A 523 -0.48 -25.98 -5.03
N HIS A 524 0.78 -25.50 -5.08
CA HIS A 524 1.86 -26.00 -4.24
C HIS A 524 1.54 -25.90 -2.74
N SER A 525 0.99 -24.75 -2.30
CA SER A 525 0.60 -24.57 -0.90
C SER A 525 -0.51 -25.53 -0.48
N PHE A 526 -1.42 -25.92 -1.37
CA PHE A 526 -2.49 -26.85 -1.05
C PHE A 526 -1.99 -28.28 -1.03
N VAL A 527 -1.26 -28.70 -2.06
CA VAL A 527 -0.68 -30.05 -2.17
C VAL A 527 0.22 -30.35 -0.97
N THR A 528 1.16 -29.47 -0.63
CA THR A 528 2.08 -29.67 0.51
C THR A 528 1.40 -29.75 1.88
N LYS A 529 0.18 -29.22 2.00
CA LYS A 529 -0.62 -29.32 3.24
C LYS A 529 -1.47 -30.59 3.24
N ILE A 530 -2.04 -30.95 2.10
CA ILE A 530 -2.87 -32.15 1.94
C ILE A 530 -2.02 -33.42 2.09
N GLU A 531 -0.79 -33.43 1.58
CA GLU A 531 0.17 -34.54 1.74
C GLU A 531 0.47 -34.88 3.21
N LYS A 532 0.18 -33.97 4.15
CA LYS A 532 0.35 -34.21 5.60
C LYS A 532 -0.86 -34.88 6.25
N LEU A 533 -1.93 -35.12 5.50
CA LEU A 533 -3.16 -35.77 5.99
C LEU A 533 -3.11 -37.28 5.69
N GLU A 534 -3.68 -38.08 6.58
CA GLU A 534 -3.66 -39.56 6.50
C GLU A 534 -4.41 -40.12 5.27
N ASN A 535 -5.29 -39.34 4.63
CA ASN A 535 -6.04 -39.71 3.41
C ASN A 535 -5.77 -38.74 2.24
N ALA A 536 -4.51 -38.35 2.02
CA ALA A 536 -4.15 -37.37 0.99
C ALA A 536 -4.62 -37.79 -0.43
N LYS A 537 -5.60 -37.06 -0.98
CA LYS A 537 -6.08 -37.23 -2.36
C LYS A 537 -5.73 -35.98 -3.18
N LYS A 538 -5.38 -36.17 -4.45
CA LYS A 538 -5.27 -35.06 -5.41
C LYS A 538 -6.63 -34.40 -5.58
N LEU A 539 -6.73 -33.11 -5.25
CA LEU A 539 -7.94 -32.33 -5.44
C LEU A 539 -8.29 -32.24 -6.93
N SER A 540 -9.58 -32.35 -7.25
CA SER A 540 -10.09 -31.97 -8.56
C SER A 540 -10.00 -30.45 -8.75
N SER A 541 -10.05 -30.00 -10.02
CA SER A 541 -10.00 -28.57 -10.35
C SER A 541 -11.12 -27.77 -9.66
N ASP A 542 -12.32 -28.36 -9.50
CA ASP A 542 -13.46 -27.74 -8.84
C ASP A 542 -13.31 -27.68 -7.31
N GLU A 543 -12.77 -28.74 -6.69
CA GLU A 543 -12.45 -28.74 -5.24
C GLU A 543 -11.36 -27.72 -4.92
N GLU A 544 -10.33 -27.62 -5.76
CA GLU A 544 -9.25 -26.64 -5.61
C GLU A 544 -9.78 -25.21 -5.73
N GLU A 545 -10.68 -24.96 -6.68
CA GLU A 545 -11.32 -23.64 -6.85
C GLU A 545 -12.20 -23.28 -5.64
N LYS A 546 -12.97 -24.23 -5.10
CA LYS A 546 -13.80 -24.01 -3.90
C LYS A 546 -12.94 -23.71 -2.66
N LEU A 547 -11.87 -24.46 -2.46
CA LEU A 547 -10.93 -24.21 -1.37
C LEU A 547 -10.26 -22.84 -1.51
N TRP A 548 -9.85 -22.49 -2.72
CA TRP A 548 -9.35 -21.15 -3.03
C TRP A 548 -10.38 -20.06 -2.73
N HIS A 549 -11.66 -20.25 -3.10
CA HIS A 549 -12.72 -19.28 -2.84
C HIS A 549 -12.92 -19.01 -1.35
N ILE A 550 -12.86 -20.05 -0.51
CA ILE A 550 -12.94 -19.92 0.96
C ILE A 550 -11.78 -19.07 1.47
N LEU A 551 -10.54 -19.43 1.12
CA LEU A 551 -9.33 -18.75 1.60
C LEU A 551 -9.12 -17.34 1.01
N TYR A 552 -9.72 -17.06 -0.15
CA TYR A 552 -9.64 -15.75 -0.81
C TYR A 552 -10.73 -14.78 -0.34
N SER A 553 -11.95 -15.27 -0.08
CA SER A 553 -13.13 -14.41 0.09
C SER A 553 -13.55 -14.23 1.56
N VAL A 554 -13.24 -15.19 2.43
CA VAL A 554 -13.66 -15.17 3.84
C VAL A 554 -12.55 -14.50 4.65
N SER A 555 -12.85 -13.33 5.20
CA SER A 555 -11.92 -12.56 6.04
C SER A 555 -12.18 -12.73 7.54
N ASP A 556 -13.34 -13.26 7.93
CA ASP A 556 -13.71 -13.48 9.33
C ASP A 556 -13.23 -14.87 9.80
N ARG A 557 -12.60 -14.94 10.99
CA ARG A 557 -12.02 -16.18 11.52
C ARG A 557 -13.07 -17.25 11.81
N ASP A 558 -14.19 -16.86 12.39
CA ASP A 558 -15.22 -17.79 12.82
C ASP A 558 -15.96 -18.36 11.59
N GLU A 559 -16.20 -17.53 10.58
CA GLU A 559 -16.72 -17.97 9.29
C GLU A 559 -15.72 -18.85 8.53
N LEU A 560 -14.43 -18.53 8.58
CA LEU A 560 -13.38 -19.30 7.91
C LEU A 560 -13.24 -20.69 8.53
N GLU A 561 -13.26 -20.80 9.86
CA GLU A 561 -13.22 -22.09 10.55
C GLU A 561 -14.40 -22.97 10.14
N LYS A 562 -15.63 -22.43 10.19
CA LYS A 562 -16.84 -23.15 9.77
C LYS A 562 -16.75 -23.60 8.30
N ALA A 563 -16.32 -22.72 7.42
CA ALA A 563 -16.20 -23.00 5.99
C ALA A 563 -15.15 -24.09 5.70
N LEU A 564 -13.98 -24.05 6.36
CA LEU A 564 -12.93 -25.05 6.20
C LEU A 564 -13.35 -26.41 6.78
N LYS A 565 -14.01 -26.43 7.95
CA LYS A 565 -14.53 -27.67 8.54
C LYS A 565 -15.61 -28.31 7.67
N HIS A 566 -16.50 -27.50 7.08
CA HIS A 566 -17.51 -27.99 6.14
C HIS A 566 -16.89 -28.51 4.83
N PHE A 567 -15.85 -27.84 4.31
CA PHE A 567 -15.10 -28.32 3.15
C PHE A 567 -14.39 -29.65 3.44
N ALA A 568 -13.74 -29.77 4.60
CA ALA A 568 -13.07 -30.99 5.04
C ALA A 568 -14.04 -32.17 5.11
N GLU A 569 -15.24 -31.98 5.69
CA GLU A 569 -16.30 -32.98 5.76
C GLU A 569 -16.70 -33.50 4.38
N LYS A 570 -16.93 -32.58 3.43
CA LYS A 570 -17.34 -32.93 2.08
C LYS A 570 -16.26 -33.71 1.32
N CYS A 571 -15.00 -33.44 1.59
CA CYS A 571 -13.86 -34.08 0.95
C CYS A 571 -13.36 -35.33 1.70
N GLY A 572 -13.95 -35.68 2.85
CA GLY A 572 -13.57 -36.86 3.65
C GLY A 572 -12.28 -36.68 4.48
N TYR A 573 -11.92 -35.44 4.83
CA TYR A 573 -10.78 -35.13 5.69
C TYR A 573 -11.20 -34.89 7.14
N ASP A 574 -10.26 -35.09 8.07
CA ASP A 574 -10.44 -34.76 9.48
C ASP A 574 -10.62 -33.24 9.67
N LYS A 575 -11.74 -32.84 10.30
CA LYS A 575 -12.17 -31.43 10.41
C LYS A 575 -11.15 -30.56 11.14
N ASP A 576 -10.62 -31.04 12.26
CA ASP A 576 -9.77 -30.24 13.15
C ASP A 576 -8.32 -30.23 12.66
N LYS A 577 -7.79 -31.38 12.21
CA LYS A 577 -6.46 -31.44 11.58
C LYS A 577 -6.40 -30.59 10.29
N PHE A 578 -7.45 -30.61 9.47
CA PHE A 578 -7.51 -29.81 8.24
C PHE A 578 -7.51 -28.31 8.57
N TYR A 579 -8.34 -27.88 9.52
CA TYR A 579 -8.39 -26.49 9.95
C TYR A 579 -7.04 -26.00 10.46
N GLU A 580 -6.36 -26.74 11.34
CA GLU A 580 -5.05 -26.31 11.88
C GLU A 580 -3.98 -26.17 10.79
N LEU A 581 -3.96 -27.07 9.80
CA LEU A 581 -3.03 -26.97 8.67
C LEU A 581 -3.34 -25.77 7.77
N PHE A 582 -4.61 -25.51 7.46
CA PHE A 582 -5.02 -24.46 6.53
C PHE A 582 -5.13 -23.07 7.17
N LYS A 583 -5.32 -22.98 8.49
CA LYS A 583 -5.21 -21.73 9.27
C LYS A 583 -3.83 -21.11 9.16
N SER A 584 -2.78 -21.92 8.98
CA SER A 584 -1.41 -21.44 8.77
C SER A 584 -1.14 -20.91 7.37
N VAL A 585 -2.07 -21.07 6.41
CA VAL A 585 -1.93 -20.53 5.06
C VAL A 585 -2.22 -19.03 5.10
N PRO A 586 -1.27 -18.16 4.72
CA PRO A 586 -1.50 -16.72 4.72
C PRO A 586 -2.67 -16.36 3.79
N GLN A 587 -3.46 -15.37 4.19
CA GLN A 587 -4.54 -14.86 3.34
C GLN A 587 -3.98 -14.43 1.98
N MET A 588 -4.63 -14.90 0.91
CA MET A 588 -4.14 -14.65 -0.44
C MET A 588 -4.33 -13.18 -0.82
N ARG A 589 -3.29 -12.57 -1.40
CA ARG A 589 -3.34 -11.16 -1.82
C ARG A 589 -4.41 -10.91 -2.88
N GLY A 590 -5.14 -9.82 -2.72
CA GLY A 590 -6.15 -9.31 -3.66
C GLY A 590 -5.60 -8.70 -4.95
N ASP A 591 -4.52 -9.27 -5.52
CA ASP A 591 -3.95 -8.81 -6.79
C ASP A 591 -4.73 -9.37 -7.98
N TYR A 592 -4.88 -8.58 -9.05
CA TYR A 592 -5.67 -8.96 -10.23
C TYR A 592 -4.81 -9.16 -11.49
N ALA A 593 -5.25 -10.08 -12.34
CA ALA A 593 -4.69 -10.43 -13.64
C ALA A 593 -5.06 -9.42 -14.74
N SER A 594 -4.62 -9.69 -15.97
CA SER A 594 -4.97 -8.88 -17.16
C SER A 594 -6.28 -9.33 -17.83
N TYR A 595 -6.74 -10.56 -17.57
CA TYR A 595 -7.87 -11.19 -18.27
C TYR A 595 -8.94 -11.69 -17.30
N SER A 596 -10.18 -11.86 -17.78
CA SER A 596 -11.28 -12.47 -17.02
C SER A 596 -11.15 -13.99 -16.99
N LYS A 597 -11.88 -14.65 -16.06
CA LYS A 597 -11.95 -16.12 -16.00
C LYS A 597 -12.42 -16.73 -17.33
N LYS A 598 -13.42 -16.12 -17.97
CA LYS A 598 -13.94 -16.57 -19.27
C LYS A 598 -12.87 -16.45 -20.36
N ALA A 599 -12.16 -15.33 -20.40
CA ALA A 599 -11.11 -15.13 -21.39
C ALA A 599 -9.95 -16.11 -21.23
N VAL A 600 -9.50 -16.33 -19.99
CA VAL A 600 -8.43 -17.29 -19.70
C VAL A 600 -8.81 -18.71 -20.09
N LYS A 601 -10.07 -19.14 -19.86
CA LYS A 601 -10.54 -20.48 -20.29
C LYS A 601 -10.47 -20.66 -21.80
N ARG A 602 -10.93 -19.68 -22.59
CA ARG A 602 -10.88 -19.74 -24.07
C ARG A 602 -9.45 -19.68 -24.62
N LEU A 603 -8.54 -18.99 -23.93
CA LEU A 603 -7.13 -18.96 -24.33
C LEU A 603 -6.44 -20.28 -23.98
N LEU A 604 -6.72 -20.84 -22.80
CA LEU A 604 -6.14 -22.11 -22.37
C LEU A 604 -6.48 -23.28 -23.30
N SER A 605 -7.70 -23.31 -23.87
CA SER A 605 -8.09 -24.37 -24.82
C SER A 605 -7.22 -24.42 -26.08
N LEU A 606 -6.49 -23.34 -26.42
CA LEU A 606 -5.56 -23.30 -27.56
C LEU A 606 -4.08 -23.30 -27.14
N MET A 607 -3.77 -22.89 -25.90
CA MET A 607 -2.39 -22.82 -25.41
C MET A 607 -1.86 -24.15 -24.86
N ARG A 608 -2.74 -25.04 -24.43
CA ARG A 608 -2.40 -26.39 -23.94
C ARG A 608 -1.95 -27.29 -25.10
N THR A 609 -1.24 -28.37 -24.78
CA THR A 609 -0.74 -29.36 -25.75
C THR A 609 -0.81 -30.77 -25.18
N GLY A 610 -0.78 -31.79 -26.04
CA GLY A 610 -0.68 -33.20 -25.65
C GLY A 610 -1.77 -33.63 -24.67
N ARG A 611 -1.38 -34.27 -23.54
CA ARG A 611 -2.30 -34.79 -22.52
C ARG A 611 -3.17 -33.72 -21.82
N TYR A 612 -2.81 -32.45 -21.95
CA TYR A 612 -3.56 -31.34 -21.38
C TYR A 612 -4.53 -30.70 -22.37
N TRP A 613 -4.51 -31.08 -23.65
CA TRP A 613 -5.33 -30.48 -24.68
C TRP A 613 -6.52 -31.36 -25.07
N SER A 614 -7.67 -30.74 -25.35
CA SER A 614 -8.85 -31.41 -25.89
C SER A 614 -9.63 -30.47 -26.81
N ALA A 615 -9.98 -30.95 -28.00
CA ALA A 615 -10.78 -30.20 -28.97
C ALA A 615 -12.19 -29.87 -28.46
N ASP A 616 -12.74 -30.68 -27.54
CA ASP A 616 -14.07 -30.47 -26.98
C ASP A 616 -14.13 -29.27 -26.01
N GLU A 617 -12.99 -28.82 -25.49
CA GLU A 617 -12.91 -27.64 -24.63
C GLU A 617 -12.97 -26.32 -25.42
N ILE A 618 -12.84 -26.36 -26.75
CA ILE A 618 -12.91 -25.19 -27.61
C ILE A 618 -14.35 -24.70 -27.70
N ASP A 619 -14.57 -23.41 -27.42
CA ASP A 619 -15.92 -22.85 -27.47
C ASP A 619 -16.47 -22.82 -28.90
N LYS A 620 -17.81 -22.93 -29.01
CA LYS A 620 -18.52 -23.01 -30.30
C LYS A 620 -18.16 -21.87 -31.28
N VAL A 621 -17.94 -20.66 -30.78
CA VAL A 621 -17.65 -19.50 -31.63
C VAL A 621 -16.23 -19.58 -32.18
N THR A 622 -15.26 -19.89 -31.32
CA THR A 622 -13.86 -20.10 -31.74
C THR A 622 -13.74 -21.29 -32.69
N ARG A 623 -14.46 -22.39 -32.41
CA ARG A 623 -14.49 -23.57 -33.27
C ARG A 623 -15.00 -23.25 -34.67
N ALA A 624 -16.12 -22.51 -34.78
CA ALA A 624 -16.64 -22.08 -36.07
C ALA A 624 -15.66 -21.18 -36.85
N ARG A 625 -14.87 -20.35 -36.16
CA ARG A 625 -13.81 -19.55 -36.79
C ARG A 625 -12.67 -20.41 -37.30
N ILE A 626 -12.21 -21.36 -36.49
CA ILE A 626 -11.17 -22.32 -36.89
C ILE A 626 -11.61 -23.12 -38.12
N GLU A 627 -12.83 -23.66 -38.10
CA GLU A 627 -13.41 -24.42 -39.22
C GLU A 627 -13.52 -23.55 -40.49
N LYS A 628 -13.90 -22.27 -40.35
CA LYS A 628 -13.90 -21.32 -41.47
C LYS A 628 -12.49 -21.09 -42.05
N HIS A 629 -11.49 -20.87 -41.20
CA HIS A 629 -10.10 -20.67 -41.63
C HIS A 629 -9.52 -21.89 -42.34
N ILE A 630 -9.82 -23.09 -41.83
CA ILE A 630 -9.43 -24.36 -42.48
C ILE A 630 -10.09 -24.49 -43.85
N ALA A 631 -11.38 -24.14 -43.97
CA ALA A 631 -12.12 -24.26 -45.23
C ALA A 631 -11.68 -23.25 -46.31
N GLU A 632 -11.34 -22.02 -45.92
CA GLU A 632 -10.96 -20.95 -46.85
C GLU A 632 -9.45 -20.95 -47.20
N ASN A 633 -8.66 -21.82 -46.54
CA ASN A 633 -7.20 -21.87 -46.65
C ASN A 633 -6.54 -20.48 -46.49
N THR A 634 -7.19 -19.60 -45.73
CA THR A 634 -6.70 -18.26 -45.44
C THR A 634 -5.57 -18.36 -44.44
N VAL A 635 -4.38 -17.94 -44.85
CA VAL A 635 -3.30 -17.63 -43.92
C VAL A 635 -3.82 -16.53 -43.00
N LEU A 636 -3.96 -16.80 -41.70
CA LEU A 636 -4.04 -15.73 -40.71
C LEU A 636 -2.72 -14.96 -40.87
N GLU A 637 -2.76 -13.76 -41.46
CA GLU A 637 -1.57 -13.02 -41.93
C GLU A 637 -0.47 -12.82 -40.86
N ASP A 638 -0.79 -13.03 -39.57
CA ASP A 638 0.11 -12.93 -38.42
C ASP A 638 0.47 -14.28 -37.73
N CYS A 639 -0.05 -15.43 -38.18
CA CYS A 639 0.17 -16.75 -37.56
C CYS A 639 1.13 -17.59 -38.41
N PHE A 640 2.30 -17.90 -37.85
CA PHE A 640 3.46 -18.47 -38.54
C PHE A 640 3.31 -20.00 -38.80
N GLY A 641 2.32 -20.43 -39.58
CA GLY A 641 2.18 -21.84 -39.97
C GLY A 641 1.04 -22.16 -40.95
N GLU A 642 1.13 -23.33 -41.58
CA GLU A 642 0.02 -23.96 -42.31
C GLU A 642 -0.86 -24.71 -41.30
N TYR A 643 -2.12 -24.31 -41.17
CA TYR A 643 -3.09 -24.94 -40.27
C TYR A 643 -4.14 -25.69 -41.10
N GLY A 644 -4.02 -27.02 -41.19
CA GLY A 644 -4.90 -27.86 -41.99
C GLY A 644 -5.94 -28.63 -41.19
N LYS A 645 -5.72 -28.80 -39.87
CA LYS A 645 -6.56 -29.59 -38.96
C LYS A 645 -6.76 -28.88 -37.62
N ILE A 646 -7.76 -29.32 -36.86
CA ILE A 646 -8.09 -28.72 -35.55
C ILE A 646 -6.93 -28.93 -34.56
N GLU A 647 -6.22 -30.05 -34.66
CA GLU A 647 -5.07 -30.38 -33.82
C GLU A 647 -3.90 -29.42 -34.01
N ASP A 648 -3.83 -28.72 -35.15
CA ASP A 648 -2.77 -27.73 -35.44
C ASP A 648 -2.95 -26.44 -34.61
N PHE A 649 -4.13 -26.23 -34.01
CA PHE A 649 -4.44 -25.09 -33.15
C PHE A 649 -4.15 -25.34 -31.66
N GLN A 650 -3.43 -26.41 -31.34
CA GLN A 650 -2.88 -26.61 -30.00
C GLN A 650 -1.52 -25.92 -29.86
N TYR A 651 -1.06 -25.71 -28.62
CA TYR A 651 0.23 -25.10 -28.32
C TYR A 651 0.46 -23.74 -29.02
N LEU A 652 -0.57 -22.90 -29.10
CA LEU A 652 -0.43 -21.54 -29.65
C LEU A 652 0.17 -20.57 -28.63
N ARG A 653 0.98 -19.62 -29.11
CA ARG A 653 1.44 -18.49 -28.29
C ARG A 653 0.26 -17.61 -27.93
N LEU A 654 0.39 -16.82 -26.85
CA LEU A 654 -0.68 -15.93 -26.40
C LEU A 654 -1.20 -14.99 -27.49
N SER A 655 -0.32 -14.45 -28.33
CA SER A 655 -0.72 -13.58 -29.45
C SER A 655 -1.60 -14.32 -30.45
N GLU A 656 -1.15 -15.49 -30.90
CA GLU A 656 -1.86 -16.35 -31.87
C GLU A 656 -3.20 -16.81 -31.31
N ALA A 657 -3.22 -17.29 -30.06
CA ALA A 657 -4.44 -17.68 -29.38
C ALA A 657 -5.43 -16.51 -29.26
N CYS A 658 -4.95 -15.28 -28.98
CA CYS A 658 -5.81 -14.10 -28.95
C CYS A 658 -6.39 -13.77 -30.33
N TYR A 659 -5.61 -13.87 -31.41
CA TYR A 659 -6.12 -13.66 -32.77
C TYR A 659 -7.17 -14.70 -33.16
N VAL A 660 -6.94 -15.97 -32.88
CA VAL A 660 -7.90 -17.05 -33.19
C VAL A 660 -9.21 -16.84 -32.40
N VAL A 661 -9.12 -16.53 -31.10
CA VAL A 661 -10.30 -16.41 -30.22
C VAL A 661 -11.04 -15.09 -30.40
N TYR A 662 -10.32 -13.98 -30.59
CA TYR A 662 -10.88 -12.62 -30.54
C TYR A 662 -10.68 -11.79 -31.81
N GLY A 663 -9.84 -12.23 -32.74
CA GLY A 663 -9.46 -11.47 -33.94
C GLY A 663 -8.48 -10.32 -33.65
N ARG A 664 -7.95 -10.24 -32.42
CA ARG A 664 -7.00 -9.20 -31.98
C ARG A 664 -6.26 -9.63 -30.71
N HIS A 665 -5.05 -9.14 -30.53
CA HIS A 665 -4.25 -9.28 -29.31
C HIS A 665 -4.07 -7.92 -28.61
N SER A 666 -3.30 -7.01 -29.20
CA SER A 666 -2.91 -5.74 -28.58
C SER A 666 -3.61 -4.52 -29.17
N GLU A 667 -4.39 -4.73 -30.22
CA GLU A 667 -5.06 -3.72 -31.01
C GLU A 667 -6.25 -3.17 -30.21
N ASN A 668 -6.55 -1.89 -30.42
CA ASN A 668 -7.65 -1.24 -29.72
C ASN A 668 -8.97 -1.92 -30.09
N ALA A 669 -9.85 -2.08 -29.09
CA ALA A 669 -11.19 -2.63 -29.32
C ALA A 669 -12.08 -1.67 -30.12
N ASP A 670 -11.75 -0.39 -30.01
CA ASP A 670 -12.48 0.72 -30.58
C ASP A 670 -11.61 1.39 -31.64
N ASN A 671 -11.96 1.10 -32.89
CA ASN A 671 -11.38 1.69 -34.08
C ASN A 671 -12.36 2.69 -34.71
N SER A 672 -13.24 3.31 -33.91
CA SER A 672 -14.19 4.30 -34.42
C SER A 672 -13.48 5.43 -35.17
N ILE A 673 -14.07 5.85 -36.28
CA ILE A 673 -13.59 6.98 -37.08
C ILE A 673 -14.51 8.15 -36.77
N TRP A 674 -13.93 9.28 -36.38
CA TRP A 674 -14.67 10.52 -36.19
C TRP A 674 -14.71 11.29 -37.51
N GLU A 675 -15.92 11.57 -37.96
CA GLU A 675 -16.18 12.27 -39.21
C GLU A 675 -16.47 13.75 -38.98
N SER A 676 -16.97 14.10 -37.80
CA SER A 676 -17.37 15.45 -37.45
C SER A 676 -16.76 15.93 -36.12
N PRO A 677 -16.57 17.25 -35.94
CA PRO A 677 -16.22 17.82 -34.64
C PRO A 677 -17.22 17.49 -33.53
N GLU A 678 -18.50 17.27 -33.86
CA GLU A 678 -19.57 16.94 -32.92
C GLU A 678 -19.36 15.56 -32.26
N ASP A 679 -18.61 14.66 -32.90
CA ASP A 679 -18.27 13.35 -32.32
C ASP A 679 -17.32 13.50 -31.13
N ILE A 680 -16.47 14.54 -31.12
CA ILE A 680 -15.65 14.91 -29.96
C ILE A 680 -16.54 15.34 -28.80
N ASP A 681 -17.60 16.11 -29.06
CA ASP A 681 -18.52 16.57 -28.03
C ASP A 681 -19.32 15.40 -27.42
N LYS A 682 -19.76 14.44 -28.25
CA LYS A 682 -20.40 13.19 -27.78
C LYS A 682 -19.45 12.38 -26.90
N TYR A 683 -18.19 12.23 -27.32
CA TYR A 683 -17.18 11.51 -26.54
C TYR A 683 -16.92 12.19 -25.18
N ILE A 684 -16.80 13.53 -25.15
CA ILE A 684 -16.62 14.30 -23.92
C ILE A 684 -17.82 14.16 -22.97
N ALA A 685 -19.05 14.20 -23.50
CA ALA A 685 -20.27 14.11 -22.70
C ALA A 685 -20.55 12.69 -22.18
N GLY A 686 -20.26 11.66 -22.98
CA GLY A 686 -20.60 10.27 -22.71
C GLY A 686 -19.48 9.45 -22.06
N GLU A 687 -18.35 9.33 -22.75
CA GLU A 687 -17.29 8.35 -22.47
C GLU A 687 -16.16 8.92 -21.61
N PHE A 688 -15.75 10.17 -21.87
CA PHE A 688 -14.73 10.87 -21.10
C PHE A 688 -15.30 11.52 -19.82
N ARG A 689 -15.99 10.72 -19.01
CA ARG A 689 -16.63 11.20 -17.77
C ARG A 689 -15.58 11.73 -16.78
N LYS A 690 -16.02 12.68 -15.95
CA LYS A 690 -15.19 13.26 -14.89
C LYS A 690 -14.73 12.19 -13.89
N ASN A 691 -13.42 12.11 -13.63
CA ASN A 691 -12.71 11.08 -12.87
C ASN A 691 -12.66 9.69 -13.53
N SER A 692 -12.84 9.62 -14.85
CA SER A 692 -12.57 8.39 -15.61
C SER A 692 -11.08 8.00 -15.54
N MET A 693 -10.18 8.99 -15.43
CA MET A 693 -8.75 8.74 -15.28
C MET A 693 -8.28 8.85 -13.83
N ARG A 694 -7.31 8.00 -13.47
CA ARG A 694 -6.74 7.97 -12.11
C ARG A 694 -5.94 9.24 -11.76
N ASN A 695 -5.51 10.00 -12.77
CA ASN A 695 -4.78 11.26 -12.59
C ASN A 695 -5.62 12.44 -13.09
N PRO A 696 -6.09 13.33 -12.20
CA PRO A 696 -6.96 14.45 -12.57
C PRO A 696 -6.26 15.52 -13.41
N VAL A 697 -4.94 15.67 -13.27
CA VAL A 697 -4.16 16.63 -14.09
C VAL A 697 -4.15 16.17 -15.54
N VAL A 698 -3.89 14.89 -15.76
CA VAL A 698 -3.89 14.28 -17.10
C VAL A 698 -5.28 14.39 -17.72
N GLU A 699 -6.33 14.13 -16.95
CA GLU A 699 -7.72 14.26 -17.41
C GLU A 699 -8.06 15.68 -17.87
N LYS A 700 -7.65 16.69 -17.08
CA LYS A 700 -7.87 18.10 -17.42
C LYS A 700 -7.15 18.48 -18.71
N VAL A 701 -5.88 18.10 -18.86
CA VAL A 701 -5.08 18.43 -20.06
C VAL A 701 -5.65 17.76 -21.31
N VAL A 702 -5.97 16.46 -21.23
CA VAL A 702 -6.56 15.73 -22.36
C VAL A 702 -7.92 16.34 -22.74
N GLY A 703 -8.79 16.63 -21.76
CA GLY A 703 -10.08 17.26 -22.01
C GLY A 703 -9.98 18.65 -22.65
N GLU A 704 -9.04 19.49 -22.20
CA GLU A 704 -8.80 20.79 -22.84
C GLU A 704 -8.19 20.63 -24.24
N THR A 705 -7.30 19.64 -24.44
CA THR A 705 -6.73 19.35 -25.77
C THR A 705 -7.82 18.99 -26.77
N LEU A 706 -8.77 18.13 -26.39
CA LEU A 706 -9.89 17.74 -27.25
C LEU A 706 -10.76 18.93 -27.67
N LYS A 707 -11.03 19.87 -26.75
CA LYS A 707 -11.76 21.10 -27.07
C LYS A 707 -11.00 21.97 -28.07
N VAL A 708 -9.69 22.13 -27.89
CA VAL A 708 -8.87 22.91 -28.83
C VAL A 708 -8.84 22.23 -30.21
N VAL A 709 -8.67 20.90 -30.28
CA VAL A 709 -8.72 20.14 -31.55
C VAL A 709 -10.07 20.33 -32.24
N ARG A 710 -11.17 20.22 -31.50
CA ARG A 710 -12.52 20.45 -32.01
C ARG A 710 -12.66 21.84 -32.62
N ASP A 711 -12.20 22.87 -31.93
CA ASP A 711 -12.30 24.26 -32.39
C ASP A 711 -11.41 24.52 -33.62
N ILE A 712 -10.21 23.92 -33.67
CA ILE A 712 -9.33 23.93 -34.85
C ILE A 712 -10.03 23.25 -36.03
N TRP A 713 -10.62 22.07 -35.82
CA TRP A 713 -11.32 21.34 -36.87
C TRP A 713 -12.51 22.15 -37.41
N LYS A 714 -13.33 22.75 -36.54
CA LYS A 714 -14.44 23.63 -36.95
C LYS A 714 -13.97 24.84 -37.79
N THR A 715 -12.80 25.38 -37.48
CA THR A 715 -12.32 26.63 -38.10
C THR A 715 -11.52 26.38 -39.38
N TYR A 716 -10.66 25.37 -39.39
CA TYR A 716 -9.66 25.14 -40.45
C TYR A 716 -9.85 23.81 -41.20
N GLY A 717 -10.85 23.01 -40.83
CA GLY A 717 -11.11 21.70 -41.44
C GLY A 717 -10.37 20.54 -40.76
N LYS A 718 -10.64 19.32 -41.25
CA LYS A 718 -10.11 18.07 -40.68
C LYS A 718 -8.59 18.00 -40.92
N PRO A 719 -7.76 17.83 -39.87
CA PRO A 719 -6.33 17.61 -40.08
C PRO A 719 -6.09 16.28 -40.78
N ALA A 720 -5.11 16.23 -41.68
CA ALA A 720 -4.71 15.00 -42.36
C ALA A 720 -3.77 14.16 -41.49
N GLU A 721 -2.95 14.83 -40.66
CA GLU A 721 -1.93 14.21 -39.83
C GLU A 721 -1.78 14.97 -38.51
N ILE A 722 -1.50 14.26 -37.42
CA ILE A 722 -1.31 14.87 -36.09
C ILE A 722 0.03 14.43 -35.50
N HIS A 723 0.85 15.40 -35.09
CA HIS A 723 2.13 15.18 -34.44
C HIS A 723 2.00 15.49 -32.95
N VAL A 724 2.41 14.57 -32.08
CA VAL A 724 2.34 14.77 -30.63
C VAL A 724 3.72 14.58 -30.01
N GLU A 725 4.22 15.61 -29.35
CA GLU A 725 5.49 15.53 -28.62
C GLU A 725 5.37 14.62 -27.39
N MET A 726 6.28 13.64 -27.31
CA MET A 726 6.46 12.78 -26.15
C MET A 726 7.77 13.11 -25.44
N ALA A 727 7.68 13.18 -24.11
CA ALA A 727 8.83 13.15 -23.22
C ALA A 727 9.46 11.73 -23.12
N ARG A 728 9.78 11.10 -24.26
CA ARG A 728 10.57 9.86 -24.32
C ARG A 728 12.04 10.19 -24.56
N SER A 729 12.93 9.30 -24.15
CA SER A 729 14.33 9.31 -24.59
C SER A 729 14.44 8.57 -25.92
N LEU A 730 15.44 8.89 -26.75
CA LEU A 730 15.70 8.19 -28.02
C LEU A 730 15.93 6.69 -27.77
N LYS A 731 15.62 5.83 -28.76
CA LYS A 731 15.95 4.40 -28.65
C LYS A 731 17.47 4.27 -28.60
N GLU A 732 17.99 3.88 -27.44
CA GLU A 732 19.43 3.76 -27.25
C GLU A 732 20.02 2.65 -28.17
N PRO A 733 21.25 2.83 -28.69
CA PRO A 733 22.00 1.81 -29.43
C PRO A 733 22.03 0.45 -28.70
N ASN A 734 22.25 -0.65 -29.45
CA ASN A 734 22.25 -1.99 -28.85
C ASN A 734 23.25 -2.11 -27.70
N ASP A 735 24.47 -1.61 -27.90
CA ASP A 735 25.55 -1.65 -26.90
C ASP A 735 25.16 -0.93 -25.60
N LYS A 736 24.51 0.24 -25.72
CA LYS A 736 24.00 0.98 -24.55
C LYS A 736 22.82 0.27 -23.89
N ARG A 737 21.97 -0.43 -24.65
CA ARG A 737 20.87 -1.24 -24.10
C ARG A 737 21.40 -2.45 -23.34
N GLU A 738 22.42 -3.11 -23.87
CA GLU A 738 23.13 -4.17 -23.19
C GLU A 738 23.82 -3.67 -21.93
N GLU A 739 24.52 -2.53 -22.00
CA GLU A 739 25.15 -1.90 -20.84
C GLU A 739 24.12 -1.52 -19.77
N MET A 740 22.97 -0.95 -20.17
CA MET A 740 21.86 -0.67 -19.24
C MET A 740 21.29 -1.95 -18.64
N THR A 741 21.14 -3.02 -19.42
CA THR A 741 20.63 -4.31 -18.95
C THR A 741 21.61 -4.96 -17.97
N LYS A 742 22.90 -4.93 -18.28
CA LYS A 742 24.00 -5.34 -17.39
C LYS A 742 23.98 -4.50 -16.11
N LYS A 743 23.90 -3.17 -16.19
CA LYS A 743 23.75 -2.27 -15.03
C LYS A 743 22.50 -2.57 -14.20
N ILE A 744 21.36 -2.88 -14.82
CA ILE A 744 20.13 -3.26 -14.10
C ILE A 744 20.31 -4.61 -13.40
N ALA A 745 20.90 -5.60 -14.07
CA ALA A 745 21.20 -6.92 -13.50
C ALA A 745 22.21 -6.83 -12.35
N GLU A 746 23.28 -6.04 -12.50
CA GLU A 746 24.25 -5.73 -11.47
C GLU A 746 23.60 -4.99 -10.30
N ASN A 747 22.74 -4.01 -10.55
CA ASN A 747 21.99 -3.33 -9.50
C ASN A 747 21.07 -4.28 -8.74
N ARG A 748 20.42 -5.22 -9.45
CA ARG A 748 19.62 -6.29 -8.82
C ARG A 748 20.50 -7.20 -7.96
N LYS A 749 21.66 -7.63 -8.46
CA LYS A 749 22.63 -8.45 -7.74
C LYS A 749 23.17 -7.72 -6.51
N LYS A 750 23.64 -6.48 -6.65
CA LYS A 750 24.08 -5.61 -5.56
C LYS A 750 22.98 -5.38 -4.53
N ASN A 751 21.71 -5.24 -4.95
CA ASN A 751 20.58 -5.15 -4.02
C ASN A 751 20.37 -6.46 -3.25
N LEU A 752 20.55 -7.62 -3.89
CA LEU A 752 20.44 -8.92 -3.23
C LEU A 752 21.59 -9.16 -2.25
N GLU A 753 22.83 -8.89 -2.66
CA GLU A 753 24.03 -8.94 -1.80
C GLU A 753 23.91 -7.96 -0.64
N LEU A 754 23.38 -6.76 -0.88
CA LEU A 754 23.09 -5.80 0.17
C LEU A 754 22.06 -6.34 1.16
N ARG A 755 20.99 -6.99 0.68
CA ARG A 755 20.02 -7.65 1.57
C ARG A 755 20.69 -8.72 2.43
N GLN A 756 21.57 -9.53 1.86
CA GLN A 756 22.34 -10.54 2.59
C GLN A 756 23.25 -9.88 3.64
N LYS A 757 23.99 -8.84 3.28
CA LYS A 757 24.81 -8.07 4.24
C LYS A 757 23.98 -7.45 5.36
N LEU A 758 22.81 -6.89 5.06
CA LEU A 758 21.91 -6.37 6.09
C LEU A 758 21.36 -7.49 6.99
N GLN A 759 21.13 -8.68 6.44
CA GLN A 759 20.73 -9.87 7.18
C GLN A 759 21.87 -10.33 8.12
N GLU A 760 23.09 -10.43 7.63
CA GLU A 760 24.28 -10.75 8.42
C GLU A 760 24.54 -9.72 9.53
N LEU A 761 24.35 -8.43 9.26
CA LEU A 761 24.49 -7.37 10.27
C LEU A 761 23.43 -7.48 11.37
N LYS A 762 22.24 -8.00 11.03
CA LYS A 762 21.16 -8.27 11.97
C LYS A 762 21.47 -9.50 12.83
N GLU A 763 22.01 -10.55 12.21
CA GLU A 763 22.32 -11.83 12.86
C GLU A 763 23.53 -11.72 13.79
N ASN A 764 24.58 -11.01 13.37
CA ASN A 764 25.79 -10.79 14.14
C ASN A 764 25.65 -9.71 15.24
N GLY A 765 24.45 -9.19 15.49
CA GLY A 765 24.20 -8.16 16.52
C GLY A 765 24.89 -6.81 16.29
N LYS A 766 25.45 -6.56 15.10
CA LYS A 766 26.17 -5.32 14.79
C LYS A 766 25.24 -4.13 14.55
N ALA A 767 23.96 -4.38 14.22
CA ALA A 767 22.94 -3.36 14.03
C ALA A 767 21.51 -3.90 14.29
N ASP A 768 21.05 -3.89 15.55
CA ASP A 768 19.77 -4.52 15.95
C ASP A 768 18.50 -3.92 15.29
N ASN A 769 18.53 -2.64 14.93
CA ASN A 769 17.40 -1.95 14.31
C ASN A 769 17.33 -2.15 12.77
N VAL A 770 18.24 -2.93 12.17
CA VAL A 770 18.27 -3.12 10.73
C VAL A 770 17.14 -4.05 10.25
N ASN A 771 16.58 -3.74 9.08
CA ASN A 771 15.49 -4.49 8.48
C ASN A 771 15.88 -4.79 7.03
N PRO A 772 16.34 -6.02 6.74
CA PRO A 772 16.88 -6.39 5.43
C PRO A 772 15.87 -6.24 4.28
N ASN A 773 14.57 -6.38 4.58
CA ASN A 773 13.50 -6.25 3.60
C ASN A 773 12.97 -4.81 3.44
N SER A 774 13.46 -3.85 4.22
CA SER A 774 13.05 -2.45 4.13
C SER A 774 13.81 -1.74 3.01
N SER A 775 13.08 -1.21 2.01
CA SER A 775 13.63 -0.36 0.96
C SER A 775 14.35 0.87 1.51
N MET A 776 13.82 1.44 2.60
CA MET A 776 14.40 2.58 3.28
C MET A 776 15.73 2.25 3.97
N HIS A 777 15.87 1.07 4.58
CA HIS A 777 17.12 0.69 5.24
C HIS A 777 18.21 0.34 4.21
N MET A 778 17.83 -0.32 3.11
CA MET A 778 18.72 -0.51 1.96
C MET A 778 19.21 0.83 1.41
N LEU A 779 18.32 1.83 1.31
CA LEU A 779 18.67 3.17 0.87
C LEU A 779 19.63 3.87 1.84
N LYS A 780 19.36 3.83 3.16
CA LYS A 780 20.27 4.39 4.18
C LYS A 780 21.67 3.79 4.09
N TYR A 781 21.78 2.46 3.94
CA TYR A 781 23.07 1.79 3.81
C TYR A 781 23.84 2.25 2.58
N LYS A 782 23.18 2.31 1.41
CA LYS A 782 23.81 2.78 0.18
C LYS A 782 24.33 4.21 0.29
N LEU A 783 23.53 5.11 0.87
CA LEU A 783 23.92 6.49 1.09
C LEU A 783 25.10 6.60 2.07
N TRP A 784 25.07 5.82 3.14
CA TRP A 784 26.15 5.74 4.13
C TRP A 784 27.48 5.28 3.51
N GLU A 785 27.44 4.22 2.70
CA GLU A 785 28.62 3.71 2.00
C GLU A 785 29.14 4.73 0.97
N GLU A 786 28.23 5.39 0.23
CA GLU A 786 28.59 6.43 -0.75
C GLU A 786 29.26 7.65 -0.11
N GLN A 787 28.86 7.99 1.11
CA GLN A 787 29.35 9.13 1.89
C GLN A 787 30.65 8.83 2.67
N ASN A 788 31.35 7.74 2.36
CA ASN A 788 32.51 7.28 3.13
C ASN A 788 32.21 7.17 4.64
N LYS A 789 30.97 6.79 4.96
CA LYS A 789 30.49 6.56 6.33
C LYS A 789 30.44 7.83 7.19
N GLN A 790 30.41 9.01 6.60
CA GLN A 790 30.38 10.29 7.31
C GLN A 790 29.13 11.13 6.95
N SER A 791 28.68 11.95 7.90
CA SER A 791 27.65 12.96 7.63
C SER A 791 28.23 14.05 6.69
N PRO A 792 27.51 14.45 5.64
CA PRO A 792 28.02 15.41 4.67
C PRO A 792 28.14 16.81 5.26
N TYR A 793 27.30 17.17 6.24
CA TYR A 793 27.22 18.51 6.82
C TYR A 793 28.18 18.72 8.00
N THR A 794 28.46 17.67 8.77
CA THR A 794 29.23 17.77 10.02
C THR A 794 30.56 17.02 9.98
N ARG A 795 30.80 16.18 8.95
CA ARG A 795 31.89 15.18 8.86
C ARG A 795 31.89 14.11 9.95
N LYS A 796 30.88 14.10 10.81
CA LYS A 796 30.79 13.12 11.89
C LYS A 796 30.69 11.72 11.31
N SER A 797 31.55 10.82 11.79
CA SER A 797 31.51 9.41 11.42
C SER A 797 30.22 8.77 11.92
N ILE A 798 29.49 8.15 11.00
CA ILE A 798 28.24 7.46 11.24
C ILE A 798 28.59 5.98 11.45
N SER A 799 28.40 5.46 12.65
CA SER A 799 28.59 4.03 12.88
C SER A 799 27.41 3.23 12.30
N ILE A 800 27.70 2.01 11.82
CA ILE A 800 26.67 1.14 11.22
C ILE A 800 25.52 0.83 12.19
N ALA A 801 25.81 0.72 13.50
CA ALA A 801 24.81 0.50 14.54
C ALA A 801 23.83 1.67 14.68
N LYS A 802 24.31 2.91 14.51
CA LYS A 802 23.49 4.13 14.64
C LYS A 802 22.76 4.50 13.35
N LEU A 803 23.23 4.06 12.20
CA LEU A 803 22.65 4.38 10.90
C LEU A 803 21.14 4.10 10.80
N PHE A 804 20.69 3.01 11.44
CA PHE A 804 19.30 2.55 11.41
C PHE A 804 18.45 3.05 12.59
N THR A 805 18.97 3.96 13.42
CA THR A 805 18.21 4.58 14.51
C THR A 805 17.52 5.87 14.06
N SER A 806 16.75 6.50 14.96
CA SER A 806 16.15 7.81 14.76
C SER A 806 17.15 8.97 14.88
N GLU A 807 18.42 8.69 15.24
CA GLU A 807 19.49 9.71 15.28
C GLU A 807 19.90 10.19 13.88
N TYR A 808 19.70 9.35 12.87
CA TYR A 808 20.07 9.64 11.48
C TYR A 808 18.88 9.49 10.55
N GLU A 809 18.69 10.47 9.70
CA GLU A 809 17.61 10.54 8.72
C GLU A 809 18.17 10.73 7.32
N ILE A 810 17.34 10.37 6.33
CA ILE A 810 17.63 10.73 4.94
C ILE A 810 17.13 12.16 4.75
N ASP A 811 18.06 13.07 4.50
CA ASP A 811 17.79 14.43 4.08
C ASP A 811 17.73 14.52 2.55
N HIS A 812 16.86 15.38 2.04
CA HIS A 812 16.80 15.74 0.64
C HIS A 812 17.65 16.98 0.41
N ILE A 813 18.76 16.83 -0.34
CA ILE A 813 19.74 17.88 -0.61
C ILE A 813 19.03 19.16 -1.06
N ILE A 814 18.21 19.03 -2.09
CA ILE A 814 17.20 20.00 -2.50
C ILE A 814 15.89 19.61 -1.82
N PRO A 815 15.35 20.42 -0.90
CA PRO A 815 14.17 20.05 -0.12
C PRO A 815 12.98 19.70 -0.99
N GLN A 816 12.27 18.61 -0.64
CA GLN A 816 11.06 18.20 -1.37
C GLN A 816 10.01 19.32 -1.45
N LYS A 817 9.96 20.24 -0.48
CA LYS A 817 9.05 21.40 -0.50
C LYS A 817 9.35 22.39 -1.65
N ARG A 818 10.57 22.42 -2.16
CA ARG A 818 11.02 23.34 -3.24
C ARG A 818 11.22 22.61 -4.57
N TYR A 819 11.58 21.33 -4.56
CA TYR A 819 11.84 20.55 -5.77
C TYR A 819 11.58 19.06 -5.51
N PHE A 820 10.65 18.46 -6.26
CA PHE A 820 10.33 17.04 -6.11
C PHE A 820 11.30 16.12 -6.82
N ASP A 821 12.48 15.97 -6.25
CA ASP A 821 13.42 14.95 -6.66
C ASP A 821 13.62 13.94 -5.53
N ASP A 822 12.90 12.82 -5.62
CA ASP A 822 13.07 11.69 -4.70
C ASP A 822 14.13 10.68 -5.19
N SER A 823 14.92 11.04 -6.20
CA SER A 823 15.99 10.19 -6.70
C SER A 823 17.10 10.03 -5.66
N PHE A 824 17.87 8.96 -5.83
CA PHE A 824 19.08 8.70 -5.03
C PHE A 824 20.07 9.89 -5.07
N THR A 825 20.15 10.59 -6.20
CA THR A 825 21.07 11.72 -6.39
C THR A 825 20.68 12.99 -5.63
N ASN A 826 19.48 13.05 -5.05
CA ASN A 826 19.03 14.16 -4.22
C ASN A 826 18.93 13.79 -2.74
N LYS A 827 19.49 12.66 -2.32
CA LYS A 827 19.38 12.16 -0.94
C LYS A 827 20.73 12.02 -0.29
N VAL A 828 20.83 12.34 1.00
CA VAL A 828 22.00 12.06 1.86
C VAL A 828 21.52 11.60 3.22
N VAL A 829 22.36 10.87 3.96
CA VAL A 829 22.09 10.55 5.36
C VAL A 829 22.86 11.54 6.24
N CYS A 830 22.15 12.19 7.15
CA CYS A 830 22.72 13.08 8.15
C CYS A 830 21.99 12.94 9.49
N GLU A 831 22.48 13.62 10.52
CA GLU A 831 21.86 13.66 11.84
C GLU A 831 20.46 14.29 11.76
N SER A 832 19.47 13.67 12.40
CA SER A 832 18.07 14.13 12.34
C SER A 832 17.90 15.55 12.89
N ALA A 833 18.72 15.97 13.84
CA ALA A 833 18.73 17.35 14.34
C ALA A 833 19.22 18.35 13.28
N VAL A 834 20.24 17.99 12.50
CA VAL A 834 20.77 18.82 11.40
C VAL A 834 19.76 18.90 10.26
N ASN A 835 19.10 17.78 9.93
CA ASN A 835 18.01 17.74 8.95
C ASN A 835 16.86 18.69 9.35
N LYS A 836 16.45 18.68 10.63
CA LYS A 836 15.42 19.56 11.17
C LYS A 836 15.81 21.04 11.13
N ASP A 837 17.06 21.39 11.48
CA ASP A 837 17.55 22.77 11.46
C ASP A 837 17.70 23.33 10.04
N LYS A 838 18.15 22.48 9.09
CA LYS A 838 18.21 22.83 7.66
C LYS A 838 16.83 23.24 7.11
N GLY A 839 15.79 22.49 7.46
CA GLY A 839 14.41 22.80 7.10
C GLY A 839 14.18 22.80 5.58
N ALA A 840 13.71 23.92 5.04
CA ALA A 840 13.37 24.05 3.61
C ALA A 840 14.46 24.76 2.77
N ARG A 841 15.69 24.89 3.29
CA ARG A 841 16.85 25.48 2.59
C ARG A 841 17.61 24.45 1.75
N LEU A 842 18.28 24.88 0.68
CA LEU A 842 19.23 24.03 -0.03
C LEU A 842 20.39 23.66 0.89
N SER A 843 21.04 22.51 0.67
CA SER A 843 22.20 22.09 1.46
C SER A 843 23.32 23.13 1.47
N TYR A 844 23.64 23.71 0.32
CA TYR A 844 24.71 24.70 0.21
C TYR A 844 24.29 26.06 0.78
N GLU A 845 23.08 26.53 0.47
CA GLU A 845 22.45 27.72 1.07
C GLU A 845 22.47 27.67 2.61
N TYR A 846 22.15 26.51 3.17
CA TYR A 846 22.17 26.29 4.61
C TYR A 846 23.58 26.44 5.22
N LEU A 847 24.60 25.89 4.56
CA LEU A 847 25.98 25.97 5.04
C LEU A 847 26.63 27.35 4.81
N LEU A 848 26.21 28.07 3.77
CA LEU A 848 26.61 29.48 3.57
C LEU A 848 26.07 30.38 4.68
N ALA A 849 24.82 30.17 5.10
CA ALA A 849 24.17 30.99 6.11
C ALA A 849 24.59 30.62 7.55
N GLU A 850 24.79 29.33 7.85
CA GLU A 850 24.93 28.82 9.22
C GLU A 850 26.23 28.02 9.44
N GLY A 851 27.18 28.07 8.50
CA GLY A 851 28.47 27.38 8.63
C GLY A 851 29.19 27.74 9.93
N GLY A 852 29.69 26.74 10.66
CA GLY A 852 30.32 26.94 11.97
C GLY A 852 29.34 26.92 13.16
N LYS A 853 28.02 26.87 12.94
CA LYS A 853 27.03 26.77 14.02
C LYS A 853 27.12 25.43 14.76
N GLU A 854 27.03 25.48 16.09
CA GLU A 854 26.86 24.30 16.93
C GLU A 854 25.39 23.88 17.02
N ILE A 855 25.11 22.61 16.71
CA ILE A 855 23.78 22.01 16.82
C ILE A 855 23.81 20.96 17.93
N SER A 856 22.89 21.09 18.89
CA SER A 856 22.67 20.07 19.91
C SER A 856 21.86 18.90 19.35
N LEU A 857 22.42 17.71 19.42
CA LEU A 857 21.74 16.46 19.10
C LEU A 857 20.85 16.05 20.28
N GLY A 858 19.80 15.26 20.01
CA GLY A 858 18.84 14.80 21.04
C GLY A 858 19.41 13.92 22.15
N ASN A 859 20.70 13.58 22.09
CA ASN A 859 21.45 12.83 23.09
C ASN A 859 22.40 13.73 23.93
N GLY A 860 22.31 15.06 23.79
CA GLY A 860 23.14 16.04 24.50
C GLY A 860 24.56 16.22 23.94
N GLU A 861 24.89 15.59 22.80
CA GLU A 861 26.13 15.83 22.07
C GLU A 861 25.98 17.04 21.15
N LYS A 862 27.02 17.85 20.99
CA LYS A 862 27.02 18.96 20.03
C LYS A 862 27.82 18.59 18.78
N VAL A 863 27.34 19.01 17.62
CA VAL A 863 28.06 18.89 16.34
C VAL A 863 28.16 20.26 15.71
N THR A 864 29.32 20.56 15.14
CA THR A 864 29.56 21.82 14.43
C THR A 864 29.28 21.62 12.95
N LEU A 865 28.47 22.49 12.36
CA LEU A 865 28.30 22.55 10.91
C LEU A 865 29.61 22.98 10.26
N LYS A 866 29.97 22.31 9.17
CA LYS A 866 31.15 22.66 8.40
C LYS A 866 30.93 23.94 7.61
N THR A 867 32.01 24.67 7.34
CA THR A 867 31.95 25.84 6.46
C THR A 867 31.65 25.41 5.02
N ALA A 868 31.20 26.34 4.18
CA ALA A 868 30.95 26.07 2.77
C ALA A 868 32.20 25.53 2.05
N GLU A 869 33.39 26.09 2.34
CA GLU A 869 34.67 25.65 1.76
C GLU A 869 35.04 24.20 2.16
N GLU A 870 34.88 23.85 3.45
CA GLU A 870 35.10 22.48 3.93
C GLU A 870 34.08 21.49 3.36
N PHE A 871 32.87 21.98 3.05
CA PHE A 871 31.82 21.22 2.41
C PHE A 871 32.12 20.94 0.94
N GLU A 872 32.49 21.95 0.18
CA GLU A 872 32.90 21.84 -1.22
C GLU A 872 34.03 20.84 -1.40
N THR A 873 35.11 21.00 -0.63
CA THR A 873 36.28 20.10 -0.68
C THR A 873 35.89 18.63 -0.54
N PHE A 874 34.99 18.31 0.39
CA PHE A 874 34.52 16.93 0.54
C PHE A 874 33.61 16.47 -0.58
N VAL A 875 32.76 17.37 -1.09
CA VAL A 875 31.85 17.04 -2.17
C VAL A 875 32.65 16.72 -3.43
N GLU A 876 33.72 17.47 -3.72
CA GLU A 876 34.64 17.18 -4.81
C GLU A 876 35.38 15.86 -4.61
N ASN A 877 35.93 15.62 -3.41
CA ASN A 877 36.71 14.42 -3.12
C ASN A 877 35.86 13.14 -3.13
N ASN A 878 34.66 13.16 -2.53
CA ASN A 878 33.85 11.95 -2.34
C ASN A 878 32.88 11.65 -3.48
N TYR A 879 32.56 12.66 -4.29
CA TYR A 879 31.64 12.55 -5.42
C TYR A 879 32.31 12.92 -6.76
N SER A 880 33.63 12.72 -6.88
CA SER A 880 34.43 13.00 -8.09
C SER A 880 34.03 12.15 -9.30
N SER A 881 33.61 10.90 -9.09
CA SER A 881 33.29 9.98 -10.19
C SER A 881 32.16 10.46 -11.10
N GLN A 882 32.23 10.07 -12.37
CA GLN A 882 31.23 10.46 -13.38
C GLN A 882 29.82 9.97 -13.03
N GLU A 883 29.69 8.83 -12.37
CA GLU A 883 28.43 8.28 -11.89
C GLU A 883 27.77 9.15 -10.81
N LYS A 884 28.57 9.87 -10.02
CA LYS A 884 28.11 10.73 -8.91
C LYS A 884 27.98 12.21 -9.31
N ALA A 885 28.31 12.58 -10.55
CA ALA A 885 28.36 13.96 -11.02
C ALA A 885 27.05 14.74 -10.79
N ARG A 886 25.89 14.09 -10.96
CA ARG A 886 24.58 14.71 -10.71
C ARG A 886 24.37 15.04 -9.23
N LYS A 887 24.77 14.14 -8.32
CA LYS A 887 24.67 14.36 -6.88
C LYS A 887 25.64 15.45 -6.40
N ARG A 888 26.87 15.45 -6.94
CA ARG A 888 27.85 16.53 -6.75
C ARG A 888 27.26 17.89 -7.09
N LYS A 889 26.66 18.02 -8.29
CA LYS A 889 26.00 19.24 -8.73
C LYS A 889 24.84 19.65 -7.80
N ASN A 890 24.02 18.71 -7.34
CA ASN A 890 22.92 19.01 -6.42
C ASN A 890 23.41 19.51 -5.05
N LEU A 891 24.50 18.95 -4.53
CA LEU A 891 25.07 19.34 -3.23
C LEU A 891 25.62 20.76 -3.24
N MET A 892 26.16 21.21 -4.37
CA MET A 892 26.78 22.54 -4.56
C MET A 892 25.85 23.58 -5.17
N ARG A 893 24.54 23.31 -5.24
CA ARG A 893 23.58 24.23 -5.87
C ARG A 893 23.22 25.40 -4.96
N THR A 894 23.24 26.60 -5.52
CA THR A 894 22.73 27.84 -4.92
C THR A 894 21.27 28.12 -5.28
N ASP A 895 20.78 27.53 -6.39
CA ASP A 895 19.43 27.70 -6.91
C ASP A 895 18.68 26.36 -7.04
N VAL A 896 17.35 26.44 -6.97
CA VAL A 896 16.46 25.31 -7.24
C VAL A 896 16.41 25.06 -8.75
N PRO A 897 16.61 23.82 -9.23
CA PRO A 897 16.55 23.53 -10.67
C PRO A 897 15.22 23.92 -11.30
N ALA A 898 15.27 24.64 -12.42
CA ALA A 898 14.10 24.93 -13.26
C ALA A 898 13.62 23.71 -14.10
N SER A 899 14.35 22.59 -14.08
CA SER A 899 14.04 21.40 -14.90
C SER A 899 12.86 20.62 -14.34
N PHE A 900 12.00 20.09 -15.24
CA PHE A 900 10.84 19.28 -14.84
C PHE A 900 11.20 18.12 -13.90
N ASN A 901 10.40 17.93 -12.85
CA ASN A 901 10.55 16.82 -11.92
C ASN A 901 10.20 15.46 -12.60
N ALA A 902 10.69 14.34 -12.08
CA ALA A 902 10.48 13.01 -12.70
C ALA A 902 9.00 12.61 -12.77
N SER A 903 8.18 13.13 -11.86
CA SER A 903 6.72 12.95 -11.84
C SER A 903 6.02 13.69 -12.99
N GLN A 904 6.45 14.93 -13.26
CA GLN A 904 6.00 15.75 -14.39
C GLN A 904 6.30 15.04 -15.71
N LEU A 905 7.51 14.50 -15.87
CA LEU A 905 7.87 13.74 -17.07
C LEU A 905 7.02 12.47 -17.24
N ASN A 906 6.68 11.77 -16.16
CA ASN A 906 5.76 10.62 -16.20
C ASN A 906 4.34 11.06 -16.61
N ASN A 907 3.86 12.19 -16.09
CA ASN A 907 2.54 12.74 -16.43
C ASN A 907 2.49 13.21 -17.88
N THR A 908 3.49 13.94 -18.36
CA THR A 908 3.61 14.35 -19.77
C THR A 908 3.65 13.14 -20.70
N ARG A 909 4.41 12.09 -20.35
CA ARG A 909 4.39 10.82 -21.10
C ARG A 909 3.03 10.13 -21.11
N TYR A 910 2.26 10.27 -20.02
CA TYR A 910 0.92 9.68 -19.95
C TYR A 910 -0.10 10.51 -20.74
N ILE A 911 -0.06 11.84 -20.63
CA ILE A 911 -0.85 12.79 -21.43
C ILE A 911 -0.62 12.51 -22.92
N ALA A 912 0.63 12.57 -23.40
CA ALA A 912 0.93 12.39 -24.82
C ALA A 912 0.45 11.04 -25.37
N ARG A 913 0.62 9.95 -24.62
CA ARG A 913 0.11 8.62 -25.03
C ARG A 913 -1.41 8.59 -25.11
N LYS A 914 -2.10 9.12 -24.10
CA LYS A 914 -3.57 9.10 -24.06
C LYS A 914 -4.19 10.05 -25.08
N THR A 915 -3.62 11.24 -25.27
CA THR A 915 -4.01 12.14 -26.33
C THR A 915 -3.83 11.49 -27.70
N ALA A 916 -2.68 10.87 -27.98
CA ALA A 916 -2.44 10.20 -29.26
C ALA A 916 -3.42 9.03 -29.52
N GLU A 917 -3.75 8.26 -28.48
CA GLU A 917 -4.76 7.19 -28.55
C GLU A 917 -6.13 7.74 -28.94
N ILE A 918 -6.58 8.82 -28.30
CA ILE A 918 -7.90 9.42 -28.58
C ILE A 918 -7.91 10.17 -29.92
N LEU A 919 -6.87 10.95 -30.24
CA LEU A 919 -6.79 11.68 -31.50
C LEU A 919 -6.60 10.75 -32.72
N SER A 920 -6.25 9.47 -32.49
CA SER A 920 -6.25 8.48 -33.56
C SER A 920 -7.61 8.38 -34.25
N HIS A 921 -8.73 8.52 -33.52
CA HIS A 921 -10.08 8.48 -34.11
C HIS A 921 -10.31 9.55 -35.19
N ILE A 922 -9.58 10.67 -35.14
CA ILE A 922 -9.73 11.76 -36.11
C ILE A 922 -9.05 11.40 -37.44
N VAL A 923 -7.81 10.91 -37.41
CA VAL A 923 -6.99 10.73 -38.62
C VAL A 923 -6.90 9.27 -39.09
N ARG A 924 -7.66 8.37 -38.47
CA ARG A 924 -7.73 6.95 -38.83
C ARG A 924 -8.42 6.74 -40.18
N GLU A 925 -7.87 5.81 -40.94
CA GLU A 925 -8.42 5.33 -42.23
C GLU A 925 -9.11 3.97 -42.04
N GLU A 926 -10.01 3.58 -42.94
CA GLU A 926 -10.84 2.37 -42.81
C GLU A 926 -10.02 1.06 -42.76
N ASP A 927 -8.83 1.06 -43.37
CA ASP A 927 -7.90 -0.08 -43.45
C ASP A 927 -6.95 -0.17 -42.23
N ASP A 928 -6.95 0.84 -41.36
CA ASP A 928 -5.99 0.97 -40.27
C ASP A 928 -6.46 0.20 -39.02
N GLN A 929 -5.99 -1.04 -38.87
CA GLN A 929 -6.24 -1.89 -37.71
C GLN A 929 -5.26 -1.68 -36.55
N GLY A 930 -4.35 -0.72 -36.65
CA GLY A 930 -3.33 -0.45 -35.64
C GLY A 930 -3.92 0.14 -34.34
N SER A 931 -3.31 -0.18 -33.19
CA SER A 931 -3.67 0.43 -31.88
C SER A 931 -3.61 1.96 -31.89
N ARG A 932 -2.77 2.56 -32.74
CA ARG A 932 -2.74 4.00 -33.03
C ARG A 932 -2.75 4.17 -34.53
N SER A 933 -3.37 5.24 -35.00
CA SER A 933 -3.42 5.46 -36.45
C SER A 933 -2.03 5.72 -37.03
N LYS A 934 -1.80 5.25 -38.25
CA LYS A 934 -0.59 5.53 -39.06
C LYS A 934 -0.33 7.03 -39.24
N ASN A 935 -1.39 7.86 -39.20
CA ASN A 935 -1.33 9.31 -39.34
C ASN A 935 -1.11 10.06 -38.00
N ILE A 936 -0.83 9.34 -36.91
CA ILE A 936 -0.37 9.91 -35.63
C ILE A 936 1.14 9.69 -35.48
N ILE A 937 1.91 10.77 -35.59
CA ILE A 937 3.36 10.73 -35.39
C ILE A 937 3.70 11.18 -33.97
N MET A 938 4.34 10.29 -33.21
CA MET A 938 4.91 10.68 -31.92
C MET A 938 6.33 11.20 -32.12
N THR A 939 6.55 12.46 -31.80
CA THR A 939 7.89 13.05 -31.82
C THR A 939 8.53 12.96 -30.44
N ASN A 940 9.85 13.04 -30.38
CA ASN A 940 10.60 12.95 -29.13
C ASN A 940 11.17 14.32 -28.78
N GLY A 941 10.99 14.77 -27.54
CA GLY A 941 11.48 16.08 -27.12
C GLY A 941 12.98 16.31 -27.32
N SER A 942 13.81 15.26 -27.26
CA SER A 942 15.25 15.37 -27.60
C SER A 942 15.51 15.66 -29.08
N ILE A 943 14.67 15.14 -29.98
CA ILE A 943 14.73 15.46 -31.42
C ILE A 943 14.29 16.90 -31.62
N THR A 944 13.17 17.30 -31.02
CA THR A 944 12.65 18.67 -31.07
C THR A 944 13.68 19.67 -30.54
N ASP A 945 14.35 19.35 -29.42
CA ASP A 945 15.39 20.18 -28.81
C ASP A 945 16.62 20.36 -29.70
N ARG A 946 17.02 19.29 -30.39
CA ARG A 946 18.13 19.33 -31.35
C ARG A 946 17.74 20.17 -32.57
N LEU A 947 16.56 19.97 -33.15
CA LEU A 947 16.06 20.77 -34.27
C LEU A 947 15.95 22.26 -33.89
N LYS A 948 15.43 22.58 -32.71
CA LYS A 948 15.39 23.97 -32.18
C LYS A 948 16.77 24.61 -32.09
N LYS A 949 17.81 23.82 -31.78
CA LYS A 949 19.20 24.29 -31.75
C LYS A 949 19.75 24.48 -33.17
N ASP A 950 19.62 23.44 -34.01
CA ASP A 950 20.16 23.42 -35.38
C ASP A 950 19.47 24.49 -36.26
N TRP A 951 18.20 24.83 -36.00
CA TRP A 951 17.45 25.91 -36.67
C TRP A 951 17.65 27.29 -36.04
N GLY A 952 18.50 27.44 -35.02
CA GLY A 952 18.77 28.75 -34.39
C GLY A 952 17.62 29.34 -33.55
N LEU A 953 16.54 28.59 -33.32
CA LEU A 953 15.37 29.04 -32.57
C LEU A 953 15.70 29.31 -31.09
N LYS A 954 16.64 28.54 -30.50
CA LYS A 954 17.11 28.79 -29.13
C LYS A 954 17.82 30.13 -28.99
N GLN A 955 18.65 30.49 -29.97
CA GLN A 955 19.34 31.78 -29.97
C GLN A 955 18.34 32.93 -30.11
N THR A 956 17.44 32.82 -31.09
CA THR A 956 16.38 33.83 -31.33
C THR A 956 15.50 34.04 -30.10
N TRP A 957 15.11 32.96 -29.41
CA TRP A 957 14.35 33.04 -28.16
C TRP A 957 15.11 33.76 -27.06
N ASN A 958 16.40 33.44 -26.89
CA ASN A 958 17.24 34.11 -25.90
C ASN A 958 17.38 35.61 -26.21
N ASP A 959 17.56 35.97 -27.48
CA ASP A 959 17.67 37.37 -27.92
C ASP A 959 16.36 38.14 -27.65
N MET A 960 15.20 37.52 -27.90
CA MET A 960 13.88 38.12 -27.60
C MET A 960 13.62 38.28 -26.10
N MET A 961 14.10 37.33 -25.29
CA MET A 961 13.88 37.34 -23.84
C MET A 961 14.90 38.17 -23.06
N ARG A 962 16.04 38.49 -23.69
CA ARG A 962 17.14 39.26 -23.09
C ARG A 962 16.68 40.55 -22.38
N PRO A 963 15.85 41.44 -22.99
CA PRO A 963 15.41 42.68 -22.33
C PRO A 963 14.61 42.45 -21.04
N ARG A 964 13.94 41.29 -20.93
CA ARG A 964 13.19 40.94 -19.72
C ARG A 964 14.11 40.56 -18.58
N PHE A 965 15.20 39.84 -18.85
CA PHE A 965 16.17 39.43 -17.85
C PHE A 965 17.01 40.62 -17.37
N GLU A 966 17.40 41.52 -18.27
CA GLU A 966 18.04 42.81 -17.94
C GLU A 966 17.17 43.60 -16.96
N ARG A 967 15.88 43.79 -17.29
CA ARG A 967 14.93 44.48 -16.41
C ARG A 967 14.73 43.79 -15.06
N LEU A 968 14.77 42.45 -15.01
CA LEU A 968 14.61 41.71 -13.76
C LEU A 968 15.82 41.86 -12.85
N ASN A 969 17.03 41.78 -13.40
CA ASN A 969 18.27 42.04 -12.69
C ASN A 969 18.31 43.49 -12.16
N ASP A 970 17.84 44.47 -12.94
CA ASP A 970 17.74 45.86 -12.50
C ASP A 970 16.78 46.04 -11.32
N ILE A 971 15.63 45.37 -11.35
CA ILE A 971 14.62 45.42 -10.28
C ILE A 971 15.11 44.72 -9.01
N SER A 972 15.77 43.56 -9.14
CA SER A 972 16.26 42.80 -8.00
C SER A 972 17.61 43.26 -7.47
N GLN A 973 18.28 44.19 -8.17
CA GLN A 973 19.67 44.58 -7.92
C GLN A 973 20.60 43.36 -7.78
N SER A 974 20.39 42.34 -8.60
CA SER A 974 21.17 41.10 -8.58
C SER A 974 21.46 40.59 -9.99
N ASN A 975 22.47 39.73 -10.14
CA ASN A 975 22.77 39.03 -11.39
C ASN A 975 22.16 37.61 -11.40
N ASP A 976 21.19 37.35 -10.53
CA ASP A 976 20.62 36.01 -10.33
C ASP A 976 19.86 35.48 -11.55
N TYR A 977 19.46 36.37 -12.46
CA TYR A 977 18.78 35.99 -13.72
C TYR A 977 19.74 35.91 -14.92
N GLY A 978 21.06 35.92 -14.66
CA GLY A 978 22.16 35.70 -15.62
C GLY A 978 22.95 36.97 -15.94
N GLU A 979 24.25 36.82 -16.24
CA GLU A 979 25.07 37.89 -16.83
C GLU A 979 24.87 37.91 -18.36
N VAL A 980 24.49 39.08 -18.88
CA VAL A 980 24.41 39.31 -20.32
C VAL A 980 25.85 39.49 -20.83
N LYS A 981 26.38 38.47 -21.51
CA LYS A 981 27.55 38.63 -22.40
C LYS A 981 27.09 38.74 -23.84
#